data_AF-A0A8S1SZZ6-F1
#
_entry.id   AF-A0A8S1SZZ6-F1
#
_cell.length_a   1.000
_cell.length_b   1.000
_cell.length_c   1.000
_cell.angle_alpha   90.00
_cell.angle_beta   90.00
_cell.angle_gamma   90.00
#
_symmetry.space_group_name_H-M   'P 1'
#
loop_
_entity.id
_entity.type
_entity.pdbx_description
1 polymer ?
#
loop_
_entity_poly.entity_id
_entity_poly.type
_entity_poly.pdbx_seq_one_letter_code
_entity_poly.pdbx_strand_id
1 'polypeptide(L)'
;MNNKFIILSLLLALVTSQTQSLTLCACSQLLSGDCIKMFHLNKTCGVSTTPVTPTVTNVAYCDKFAETDCPKAKPCTDCGNDAACAWVQSKCIFFTGCTPFAKTLDSECQAISNRCITDGTHCVEIDACSTYKKQLPCVKNAAGTLCYWDTTNNSCVDANNCDKLPATFETDKDCRDVISTCTKKPKEDVLIVEITAVIKHQKFNVFGINQKKLLAIGMELHVKIEFVIMHQPVCQLMMLVRHLELMEHAQQKQMEVVQLELHVLLQQFKHHVSKIIQVVIVIGQEHPVQIRHHAQDFQQDVSLNQVVVVLLMELVLLLMFKQLVLKNSSNFDCIWDTTCKEKTCANAPTTNNTHDLCTSYLSTCTVKSCGGCQNRTCANVPTTMTTNDACEAYFTGNNCITKTGSGCVTNTTCAAITLEAACVKNSSASTCFWNTASSSCKDKTCVNAPATNTTHDLCQAFLNTCTVNQTSAGFVQKKCENSFVLAICDKDTSSRACIWNGKCYKKQCVLASSATTTHADCQTYHSTCTLSNSGTGSITIEAACNLKANGQPCGWNGSQCINKACSTASKTFTTTSQCTGHISTCVANNPVTVNGSLTIQGCQDLPTTCADRKSSENCEITRVGFPTCLWVSSSTSCVEKSCATASTVGTTGALSAGGFTLSGCQTYLNTCISNNTADGCIAKPSSCSSLVSSNCRDGSKASGDCYWNGVVLINLVQILPQPLTTVIILHSINAK
;
A
#
# COMPACT_ATOMS: atom_id res chain seq x y z
N MET A 1 77.62 13.36 25.20
CA MET A 1 76.42 12.83 25.88
C MET A 1 75.26 13.04 24.94
N ASN A 2 75.03 12.00 24.14
CA ASN A 2 74.68 12.10 22.73
C ASN A 2 73.89 10.85 22.33
N ASN A 3 73.01 11.03 21.35
CA ASN A 3 72.31 10.03 20.53
C ASN A 3 71.41 8.97 21.18
N LYS A 4 71.54 8.61 22.46
CA LYS A 4 70.63 7.62 23.08
C LYS A 4 69.29 8.20 23.53
N PHE A 5 69.24 9.49 23.90
CA PHE A 5 67.99 10.15 24.30
C PHE A 5 67.09 10.57 23.14
N ILE A 6 67.66 10.84 21.96
CA ILE A 6 66.86 11.21 20.77
C ILE A 6 66.17 9.97 20.15
N ILE A 7 66.82 8.80 20.23
CA ILE A 7 66.25 7.53 19.74
C ILE A 7 65.09 7.06 20.65
N LEU A 8 65.17 7.30 21.96
CA LEU A 8 64.10 6.95 22.90
C LEU A 8 62.86 7.87 22.74
N SER A 9 63.06 9.14 22.37
CA SER A 9 61.97 10.08 22.08
C SER A 9 61.31 9.84 20.70
N LEU A 10 62.05 9.36 19.69
CA LEU A 10 61.47 8.97 18.40
C LEU A 10 60.71 7.64 18.47
N LEU A 11 61.19 6.66 19.26
CA LEU A 11 60.48 5.39 19.47
C LEU A 11 59.17 5.56 20.25
N LEU A 12 59.08 6.54 21.15
CA LEU A 12 57.85 6.82 21.90
C LEU A 12 56.79 7.58 21.07
N ALA A 13 57.19 8.31 20.03
CA ALA A 13 56.28 8.99 19.10
C ALA A 13 55.77 8.09 17.95
N LEU A 14 56.43 6.96 17.68
CA LEU A 14 56.01 5.97 16.66
C LEU A 14 55.03 4.91 17.20
N VAL A 15 54.80 4.85 18.52
CA VAL A 15 53.87 3.87 19.14
C VAL A 15 52.46 4.45 19.38
N THR A 16 52.23 5.74 19.19
CA THR A 16 50.88 6.36 19.35
C THR A 16 50.13 6.62 18.05
N SER A 17 50.54 6.02 16.92
CA SER A 17 49.83 6.12 15.65
C SER A 17 49.72 4.78 14.95
N GLN A 18 49.16 3.79 15.64
CA GLN A 18 48.53 2.60 15.04
C GLN A 18 47.79 1.78 16.11
N THR A 19 46.67 2.31 16.59
CA THR A 19 45.58 1.49 17.13
C THR A 19 44.35 1.74 16.28
N GLN A 20 44.30 1.08 15.11
CA GLN A 20 42.99 0.73 14.57
C GLN A 20 42.37 -0.22 15.59
N SER A 21 41.36 0.28 16.28
CA SER A 21 40.48 -0.53 17.11
C SER A 21 39.69 -1.47 16.20
N LEU A 22 40.28 -2.59 15.80
CA LEU A 22 39.53 -3.79 15.44
C LEU A 22 39.28 -4.56 16.74
N THR A 23 38.46 -3.96 17.61
CA THR A 23 37.72 -4.74 18.60
C THR A 23 36.78 -5.65 17.82
N LEU A 24 37.13 -6.94 17.73
CA LEU A 24 36.22 -7.99 17.31
C LEU A 24 34.97 -7.89 18.18
N CYS A 25 33.80 -7.68 17.57
CA CYS A 25 32.53 -7.71 18.30
C CYS A 25 32.32 -9.11 18.88
N ALA A 26 32.23 -9.22 20.21
CA ALA A 26 31.74 -10.43 20.84
C ALA A 26 30.21 -10.50 20.65
N CYS A 27 29.70 -11.64 20.18
CA CYS A 27 28.26 -11.90 19.96
C CYS A 27 27.39 -11.74 21.24
N SER A 28 27.99 -11.53 22.40
CA SER A 28 27.29 -11.30 23.68
C SER A 28 26.61 -9.94 23.82
N GLN A 29 26.81 -9.00 22.87
CA GLN A 29 26.17 -7.68 22.87
C GLN A 29 24.97 -7.56 21.91
N LEU A 30 24.58 -8.64 21.24
CA LEU A 30 23.46 -8.65 20.29
C LEU A 30 22.21 -9.21 20.97
N LEU A 31 21.14 -8.41 21.05
CA LEU A 31 19.80 -8.89 21.42
C LEU A 31 19.32 -9.83 20.31
N SER A 32 18.73 -10.98 20.67
CA SER A 32 18.65 -12.19 19.82
C SER A 32 17.70 -12.12 18.60
N GLY A 33 17.36 -10.93 18.09
CA GLY A 33 16.50 -10.71 16.93
C GLY A 33 17.25 -10.40 15.63
N ASP A 34 18.48 -9.89 15.68
CA ASP A 34 19.16 -9.33 14.50
C ASP A 34 19.87 -10.37 13.60
N CYS A 35 19.90 -11.64 14.02
CA CYS A 35 20.61 -12.69 13.28
C CYS A 35 19.84 -13.26 12.08
N ILE A 36 18.61 -12.82 11.81
CA ILE A 36 17.71 -13.50 10.84
C ILE A 36 17.69 -12.83 9.44
N LYS A 37 18.32 -11.68 9.23
CA LYS A 37 18.27 -10.96 7.94
C LYS A 37 19.59 -10.94 7.15
N MET A 38 20.22 -12.09 6.96
CA MET A 38 21.11 -12.30 5.81
C MET A 38 20.95 -13.71 5.22
N PHE A 39 21.06 -13.76 3.89
CA PHE A 39 20.84 -14.90 3.00
C PHE A 39 21.54 -16.21 3.46
N HIS A 40 20.87 -17.33 3.20
CA HIS A 40 21.16 -18.72 3.61
C HIS A 40 22.64 -19.11 3.84
N LEU A 41 22.97 -19.46 5.10
CA LEU A 41 23.79 -20.65 5.43
C LEU A 41 23.48 -21.12 6.87
N ASN A 42 22.91 -22.33 6.99
CA ASN A 42 22.73 -23.17 8.19
C ASN A 42 22.92 -22.54 9.60
N LYS A 43 21.81 -22.00 10.15
CA LYS A 43 21.41 -21.82 11.57
C LYS A 43 22.43 -22.03 12.72
N THR A 44 23.65 -21.48 12.65
CA THR A 44 24.55 -21.30 13.81
C THR A 44 25.55 -20.19 13.51
N CYS A 45 25.70 -19.21 14.41
CA CYS A 45 26.73 -18.17 14.29
C CYS A 45 28.12 -18.80 14.37
N GLY A 46 28.89 -18.73 13.27
CA GLY A 46 30.29 -19.12 13.22
C GLY A 46 31.15 -17.93 12.81
N VAL A 47 32.36 -17.82 13.37
CA VAL A 47 33.37 -16.85 12.93
C VAL A 47 33.85 -17.27 11.54
N SER A 48 33.61 -16.42 10.53
CA SER A 48 34.13 -16.65 9.18
C SER A 48 35.65 -16.59 9.19
N THR A 49 36.31 -17.69 8.81
CA THR A 49 37.77 -17.75 8.63
C THR A 49 38.22 -17.22 7.28
N THR A 50 37.29 -16.74 6.44
CA THR A 50 37.59 -15.96 5.24
C THR A 50 37.33 -14.47 5.52
N PRO A 51 38.32 -13.58 5.29
CA PRO A 51 38.10 -12.14 5.37
C PRO A 51 37.13 -11.76 4.25
N VAL A 52 35.85 -11.61 4.57
CA VAL A 52 34.92 -10.89 3.70
C VAL A 52 35.29 -9.42 3.81
N THR A 53 35.99 -8.91 2.81
CA THR A 53 36.17 -7.48 2.62
C THR A 53 34.78 -6.92 2.32
N PRO A 54 34.18 -6.06 3.17
CA PRO A 54 32.93 -5.41 2.83
C PRO A 54 33.15 -4.68 1.50
N THR A 55 32.22 -4.87 0.54
CA THR A 55 32.29 -4.29 -0.79
C THR A 55 32.63 -2.81 -0.67
N VAL A 56 33.83 -2.44 -1.13
CA VAL A 56 34.54 -1.16 -0.87
C VAL A 56 33.77 0.08 -1.37
N THR A 57 32.63 -0.11 -2.03
CA THR A 57 31.81 0.95 -2.63
C THR A 57 30.94 1.73 -1.65
N ASN A 58 30.37 1.10 -0.60
CA ASN A 58 29.41 1.78 0.28
C ASN A 58 30.05 2.56 1.44
N VAL A 59 31.21 2.11 1.94
CA VAL A 59 31.96 2.84 2.98
C VAL A 59 32.52 4.16 2.40
N ALA A 60 33.07 4.11 1.19
CA ALA A 60 33.55 5.30 0.47
C ALA A 60 32.43 6.28 0.08
N TYR A 61 31.17 5.83 0.06
CA TYR A 61 30.02 6.69 -0.15
C TYR A 61 29.72 7.54 1.09
N CYS A 62 29.63 6.93 2.27
CA CYS A 62 29.28 7.63 3.51
C CYS A 62 30.36 8.61 3.98
N ASP A 63 31.65 8.29 3.74
CA ASP A 63 32.79 9.13 4.13
C ASP A 63 32.77 10.58 3.56
N LYS A 64 31.88 10.87 2.61
CA LYS A 64 31.76 12.19 1.95
C LYS A 64 30.80 13.16 2.65
N PHE A 65 30.01 12.70 3.61
CA PHE A 65 28.96 13.50 4.22
C PHE A 65 29.37 14.05 5.60
N ALA A 66 29.06 15.33 5.81
CA ALA A 66 29.21 15.98 7.11
C ALA A 66 28.08 15.57 8.07
N GLU A 67 28.23 15.92 9.35
CA GLU A 67 27.33 15.56 10.46
C GLU A 67 25.83 15.72 10.15
N THR A 68 25.45 16.85 9.55
CA THR A 68 24.04 17.19 9.30
C THR A 68 23.42 16.45 8.11
N ASP A 69 24.26 15.93 7.22
CA ASP A 69 23.85 15.31 5.96
C ASP A 69 23.99 13.78 6.01
N CYS A 70 24.90 13.27 6.84
CA CYS A 70 25.17 11.85 7.00
C CYS A 70 23.92 11.03 7.37
N PRO A 71 23.10 11.41 8.37
CA PRO A 71 21.92 10.63 8.76
C PRO A 71 20.83 10.56 7.68
N LYS A 72 20.92 11.39 6.63
CA LYS A 72 19.98 11.45 5.50
C LYS A 72 20.51 10.73 4.25
N ALA A 73 21.80 10.42 4.21
CA ALA A 73 22.46 9.91 3.03
C ALA A 73 22.09 8.44 2.76
N LYS A 74 21.73 8.17 1.49
CA LYS A 74 21.45 6.83 0.96
C LYS A 74 22.16 6.67 -0.38
N PRO A 75 22.95 5.59 -0.59
CA PRO A 75 23.72 5.40 -1.82
C PRO A 75 22.86 5.24 -3.09
N CYS A 76 21.55 5.05 -2.95
CA CYS A 76 20.61 4.83 -4.04
C CYS A 76 19.17 5.07 -3.57
N THR A 77 18.27 5.35 -4.52
CA THR A 77 16.84 5.57 -4.27
C THR A 77 16.06 4.28 -3.99
N ASP A 78 16.54 3.12 -4.49
CA ASP A 78 15.80 1.84 -4.44
C ASP A 78 16.48 0.73 -3.62
N CYS A 79 17.55 1.03 -2.87
CA CYS A 79 18.35 0.00 -2.18
C CYS A 79 17.75 -0.56 -0.88
N GLY A 80 16.43 -0.54 -0.74
CA GLY A 80 15.73 -1.03 0.44
C GLY A 80 16.16 -0.34 1.75
N ASN A 81 15.81 -0.97 2.86
CA ASN A 81 16.18 -0.55 4.21
C ASN A 81 17.59 -1.06 4.61
N ASP A 82 18.47 -1.40 3.68
CA ASP A 82 19.75 -2.05 4.06
C ASP A 82 20.99 -1.22 3.65
N ALA A 83 20.79 -0.08 2.97
CA ALA A 83 21.87 0.80 2.55
C ALA A 83 21.63 2.24 3.01
N ALA A 84 22.15 2.61 4.18
CA ALA A 84 22.13 3.98 4.70
C ALA A 84 23.48 4.34 5.35
N CYS A 85 23.65 5.61 5.72
CA CYS A 85 24.79 6.08 6.48
C CYS A 85 24.40 6.42 7.93
N ALA A 86 25.38 6.36 8.83
CA ALA A 86 25.21 6.76 10.22
C ALA A 86 26.37 7.60 10.75
N TRP A 87 26.02 8.59 11.55
CA TRP A 87 26.98 9.48 12.19
C TRP A 87 27.41 8.93 13.54
N VAL A 88 28.68 8.51 13.63
CA VAL A 88 29.23 7.88 14.84
C VAL A 88 30.64 8.41 15.07
N GLN A 89 30.93 8.87 16.29
CA GLN A 89 32.27 9.35 16.70
C GLN A 89 32.86 10.40 15.74
N SER A 90 32.06 11.38 15.34
CA SER A 90 32.45 12.46 14.41
C SER A 90 32.86 12.00 13.00
N LYS A 91 32.43 10.79 12.60
CA LYS A 91 32.63 10.25 11.26
C LYS A 91 31.33 9.66 10.71
N CYS A 92 31.08 9.88 9.41
CA CYS A 92 29.99 9.24 8.71
C CYS A 92 30.41 7.85 8.21
N ILE A 93 29.76 6.80 8.70
CA ILE A 93 30.07 5.40 8.39
C ILE A 93 28.88 4.70 7.76
N PHE A 94 29.12 3.54 7.16
CA PHE A 94 28.05 2.68 6.65
C PHE A 94 27.17 2.17 7.81
N PHE A 95 25.85 2.29 7.66
CA PHE A 95 24.89 1.94 8.70
C PHE A 95 24.50 0.46 8.65
N THR A 96 24.63 -0.24 9.77
CA THR A 96 24.35 -1.69 9.88
C THR A 96 23.11 -2.02 10.72
N GLY A 97 22.50 -1.03 11.39
CA GLY A 97 21.26 -1.20 12.16
C GLY A 97 21.19 -0.25 13.37
N CYS A 98 19.98 -0.03 13.91
CA CYS A 98 19.76 0.88 15.06
C CYS A 98 20.10 0.28 16.43
N THR A 99 19.92 -1.03 16.60
CA THR A 99 20.02 -1.74 17.89
C THR A 99 21.36 -1.61 18.63
N PRO A 100 22.53 -1.38 17.97
CA PRO A 100 23.79 -1.16 18.68
C PRO A 100 23.87 0.15 19.47
N PHE A 101 22.96 1.10 19.22
CA PHE A 101 23.02 2.44 19.80
C PHE A 101 22.09 2.56 21.01
N ALA A 102 22.67 2.60 22.21
CA ALA A 102 21.94 2.82 23.46
C ALA A 102 21.65 4.31 23.69
N LYS A 103 20.59 4.83 23.05
CA LYS A 103 20.10 6.21 23.23
C LYS A 103 18.67 6.21 23.72
N THR A 104 18.36 7.11 24.65
CA THR A 104 17.05 7.22 25.30
C THR A 104 16.18 8.32 24.71
N LEU A 105 16.74 9.17 23.85
CA LEU A 105 16.06 10.28 23.19
C LEU A 105 15.98 10.05 21.67
N ASP A 106 14.84 10.41 21.09
CA ASP A 106 14.62 10.28 19.64
C ASP A 106 15.57 11.16 18.84
N SER A 107 15.84 12.37 19.32
CA SER A 107 16.78 13.29 18.70
C SER A 107 18.20 12.69 18.59
N GLU A 108 18.62 11.90 19.57
CA GLU A 108 19.92 11.23 19.56
C GLU A 108 19.94 10.03 18.60
N CYS A 109 18.87 9.23 18.55
CA CYS A 109 18.74 8.15 17.57
C CYS A 109 18.70 8.68 16.13
N GLN A 110 17.96 9.77 15.92
CA GLN A 110 17.82 10.43 14.61
C GLN A 110 19.11 11.14 14.19
N ALA A 111 19.91 11.64 15.14
CA ALA A 111 21.24 12.18 14.87
C ALA A 111 22.22 11.09 14.39
N ILE A 112 22.02 9.83 14.79
CA ILE A 112 22.80 8.70 14.28
C ILE A 112 22.32 8.32 12.88
N SER A 113 21.02 8.08 12.71
CA SER A 113 20.42 7.82 11.40
C SER A 113 18.94 8.19 11.40
N ASN A 114 18.42 8.75 10.31
CA ASN A 114 16.99 9.12 10.21
C ASN A 114 16.03 7.90 10.24
N ARG A 115 16.60 6.71 10.22
CA ARG A 115 15.92 5.41 10.28
C ARG A 115 15.69 4.88 11.68
N CYS A 116 16.24 5.55 12.70
CA CYS A 116 16.21 5.05 14.07
C CYS A 116 15.28 5.87 14.97
N ILE A 117 14.45 5.18 15.74
CA ILE A 117 13.59 5.75 16.78
C ILE A 117 13.95 5.15 18.13
N THR A 118 13.81 5.87 19.25
CA THR A 118 14.16 5.30 20.56
C THR A 118 13.04 4.40 21.10
N ASP A 119 13.42 3.32 21.77
CA ASP A 119 12.53 2.51 22.58
C ASP A 119 12.56 2.86 24.08
N GLY A 120 13.29 3.93 24.41
CA GLY A 120 13.54 4.43 25.76
C GLY A 120 14.83 3.90 26.38
N THR A 121 15.46 2.91 25.75
CA THR A 121 16.72 2.30 26.19
C THR A 121 17.75 2.17 25.08
N HIS A 122 17.29 1.82 23.87
CA HIS A 122 18.09 1.64 22.66
C HIS A 122 17.35 2.24 21.47
N CYS A 123 18.12 2.54 20.42
CA CYS A 123 17.53 2.86 19.14
C CYS A 123 17.01 1.57 18.47
N VAL A 124 15.83 1.65 17.89
CA VAL A 124 15.20 0.59 17.10
C VAL A 124 14.87 1.11 15.71
N GLU A 125 14.76 0.20 14.74
CA GLU A 125 14.41 0.56 13.37
C GLU A 125 13.00 1.14 13.28
N ILE A 126 12.84 2.15 12.42
CA ILE A 126 11.52 2.58 11.99
C ILE A 126 10.95 1.54 11.02
N ASP A 127 9.85 0.91 11.41
CA ASP A 127 9.17 -0.15 10.66
C ASP A 127 7.64 0.05 10.71
N ALA A 128 6.83 -0.91 10.25
CA ALA A 128 5.36 -0.82 10.30
C ALA A 128 4.86 -0.57 11.74
N CYS A 129 3.83 0.26 11.93
CA CYS A 129 3.35 0.61 13.27
C CYS A 129 3.06 -0.62 14.14
N SER A 130 2.49 -1.67 13.55
CA SER A 130 2.18 -2.94 14.22
C SER A 130 3.39 -3.69 14.82
N THR A 131 4.63 -3.39 14.42
CA THR A 131 5.83 -4.05 14.97
C THR A 131 6.29 -3.43 16.28
N TYR A 132 5.84 -2.22 16.62
CA TYR A 132 6.23 -1.54 17.85
C TYR A 132 5.49 -2.11 19.06
N LYS A 133 6.28 -2.67 19.99
CA LYS A 133 5.79 -3.29 21.23
C LYS A 133 5.76 -2.34 22.43
N LYS A 134 6.24 -1.11 22.25
CA LYS A 134 6.31 -0.07 23.27
C LYS A 134 5.67 1.21 22.74
N GLN A 135 5.14 2.02 23.64
CA GLN A 135 4.52 3.30 23.30
C GLN A 135 5.51 4.29 22.68
N LEU A 136 6.74 4.34 23.19
CA LEU A 136 7.73 5.33 22.78
C LEU A 136 8.10 5.29 21.29
N PRO A 137 8.41 4.13 20.67
CA PRO A 137 8.69 4.05 19.23
C PRO A 137 7.44 4.16 18.34
N CYS A 138 6.23 4.18 18.92
CA CYS A 138 4.97 4.25 18.17
C CYS A 138 4.65 5.68 17.71
N VAL A 139 5.51 6.24 16.85
CA VAL A 139 5.36 7.62 16.35
C VAL A 139 5.10 7.63 14.85
N LYS A 140 5.89 6.89 14.07
CA LYS A 140 5.79 6.83 12.61
C LYS A 140 6.29 5.51 12.05
N ASN A 141 5.82 5.16 10.86
CA ASN A 141 6.28 3.99 10.13
C ASN A 141 7.35 4.35 9.07
N ALA A 142 7.88 3.33 8.38
CA ALA A 142 8.92 3.48 7.36
C ALA A 142 8.50 4.35 6.16
N ALA A 143 7.19 4.50 5.90
CA ALA A 143 6.63 5.38 4.87
C ALA A 143 6.48 6.84 5.34
N GLY A 144 6.75 7.13 6.61
CA GLY A 144 6.56 8.45 7.22
C GLY A 144 5.12 8.72 7.67
N THR A 145 4.21 7.74 7.59
CA THR A 145 2.86 7.86 8.13
C THR A 145 2.88 7.76 9.65
N LEU A 146 2.01 8.51 10.32
CA LEU A 146 1.93 8.52 11.78
C LEU A 146 1.35 7.22 12.34
N CYS A 147 1.89 6.81 13.49
CA CYS A 147 1.38 5.73 14.29
C CYS A 147 0.60 6.27 15.50
N TYR A 148 -0.32 5.45 16.00
CA TYR A 148 -1.10 5.71 17.20
C TYR A 148 -0.96 4.55 18.18
N TRP A 149 -0.63 4.88 19.43
CA TRP A 149 -0.59 3.89 20.51
C TRP A 149 -1.98 3.70 21.11
N ASP A 150 -2.57 2.54 20.85
CA ASP A 150 -3.84 2.14 21.45
C ASP A 150 -3.58 1.67 22.89
N THR A 151 -3.93 2.52 23.86
CA THR A 151 -3.79 2.22 25.29
C THR A 151 -4.73 1.11 25.77
N THR A 152 -5.83 0.86 25.06
CA THR A 152 -6.80 -0.19 25.41
C THR A 152 -6.24 -1.57 25.05
N ASN A 153 -5.62 -1.67 23.87
CA ASN A 153 -5.05 -2.93 23.37
C ASN A 153 -3.54 -3.06 23.64
N ASN A 154 -2.93 -2.03 24.24
CA ASN A 154 -1.48 -1.92 24.49
C ASN A 154 -0.64 -2.25 23.25
N SER A 155 -1.09 -1.71 22.10
CA SER A 155 -0.56 -2.03 20.77
C SER A 155 -0.46 -0.79 19.91
N CYS A 156 0.54 -0.75 19.02
CA CYS A 156 0.71 0.33 18.07
C CYS A 156 0.00 0.02 16.74
N VAL A 157 -0.77 0.98 16.22
CA VAL A 157 -1.52 0.86 14.96
C VAL A 157 -1.31 2.09 14.08
N ASP A 158 -1.57 1.98 12.78
CA ASP A 158 -1.52 3.15 11.90
C ASP A 158 -2.62 4.18 12.26
N ALA A 159 -2.28 5.47 12.24
CA ALA A 159 -3.20 6.57 12.50
C ALA A 159 -4.08 6.87 11.28
N ASN A 160 -5.03 5.97 10.99
CA ASN A 160 -5.83 6.01 9.75
C ASN A 160 -7.13 6.82 9.84
N ASN A 161 -7.43 7.45 10.98
CA ASN A 161 -8.61 8.30 11.16
C ASN A 161 -8.29 9.49 12.08
N CYS A 162 -9.17 10.49 12.11
CA CYS A 162 -8.94 11.74 12.83
C CYS A 162 -8.74 11.56 14.34
N ASP A 163 -9.44 10.58 14.94
CA ASP A 163 -9.38 10.33 16.38
C ASP A 163 -8.04 9.74 16.84
N LYS A 164 -7.27 9.19 15.89
CA LYS A 164 -5.94 8.60 16.11
C LYS A 164 -4.79 9.54 15.78
N LEU A 165 -5.07 10.78 15.37
CA LEU A 165 -4.03 11.78 15.14
C LEU A 165 -3.52 12.39 16.45
N PRO A 166 -2.26 12.86 16.50
CA PRO A 166 -1.71 13.48 17.71
C PRO A 166 -2.51 14.70 18.16
N ALA A 167 -2.85 14.76 19.45
CA ALA A 167 -3.49 15.93 20.06
C ALA A 167 -2.56 17.17 20.12
N THR A 168 -1.27 17.00 19.81
CA THR A 168 -0.29 18.09 19.69
C THR A 168 -0.45 18.93 18.43
N PHE A 169 -1.36 18.57 17.52
CA PHE A 169 -1.64 19.36 16.34
C PHE A 169 -2.42 20.62 16.73
N GLU A 170 -1.73 21.75 16.63
CA GLU A 170 -2.25 23.04 17.08
C GLU A 170 -3.09 23.74 16.03
N THR A 171 -2.98 23.33 14.76
CA THR A 171 -3.74 23.93 13.67
C THR A 171 -4.51 22.90 12.85
N ASP A 172 -5.58 23.40 12.28
CA ASP A 172 -6.38 22.75 11.25
C ASP A 172 -5.55 22.30 10.03
N LYS A 173 -4.45 23.00 9.75
CA LYS A 173 -3.50 22.65 8.70
C LYS A 173 -2.70 21.40 9.05
N ASP A 174 -2.23 21.27 10.30
CA ASP A 174 -1.45 20.12 10.75
C ASP A 174 -2.26 18.82 10.63
N CYS A 175 -3.55 18.86 10.98
CA CYS A 175 -4.46 17.72 10.79
C CYS A 175 -4.66 17.37 9.32
N ARG A 176 -4.94 18.37 8.47
CA ARG A 176 -5.23 18.17 7.04
C ARG A 176 -4.02 17.74 6.22
N ASP A 177 -2.82 18.11 6.62
CA ASP A 177 -1.58 17.68 5.98
C ASP A 177 -1.34 16.16 6.15
N VAL A 178 -1.91 15.53 7.19
CA VAL A 178 -1.83 14.07 7.41
C VAL A 178 -3.07 13.35 6.88
N ILE A 179 -4.28 13.81 7.23
CA ILE A 179 -5.55 13.26 6.72
C ILE A 179 -6.43 14.43 6.29
N SER A 180 -6.65 14.56 4.99
CA SER A 180 -7.28 15.74 4.37
C SER A 180 -8.70 16.06 4.87
N THR A 181 -9.41 15.09 5.45
CA THR A 181 -10.76 15.25 6.01
C THR A 181 -10.79 15.62 7.50
N CYS A 182 -9.64 15.72 8.17
CA CYS A 182 -9.57 15.98 9.62
C CYS A 182 -9.38 17.46 9.94
N THR A 183 -9.92 17.92 11.06
CA THR A 183 -9.79 19.29 11.58
C THR A 183 -9.45 19.26 13.07
N LYS A 184 -8.88 20.35 13.61
CA LYS A 184 -8.56 20.43 15.04
C LYS A 184 -9.85 20.43 15.86
N LYS A 185 -9.91 19.63 16.93
CA LYS A 185 -11.02 19.71 17.90
C LYS A 185 -10.92 21.05 18.67
N PRO A 186 -12.00 21.83 18.82
CA PRO A 186 -11.97 23.06 19.62
C PRO A 186 -11.59 22.75 21.08
N LYS A 187 -10.74 23.60 21.67
CA LYS A 187 -10.32 23.49 23.08
C LYS A 187 -11.50 23.89 23.97
N GLU A 188 -11.94 23.00 24.84
CA GLU A 188 -13.05 23.22 25.78
C GLU A 188 -12.59 24.11 26.96
N ASP A 189 -13.11 25.34 27.06
CA ASP A 189 -13.07 26.13 28.29
C ASP A 189 -14.42 25.96 29.01
N VAL A 190 -14.39 25.36 30.20
CA VAL A 190 -15.57 25.01 31.00
C VAL A 190 -15.99 26.21 31.87
N LEU A 191 -17.20 26.73 31.67
CA LEU A 191 -17.87 27.65 32.61
C LEU A 191 -18.98 26.88 33.34
N ILE A 192 -18.80 26.64 34.65
CA ILE A 192 -19.77 25.93 35.49
C ILE A 192 -20.77 26.94 36.07
N VAL A 193 -22.06 26.71 35.86
CA VAL A 193 -23.15 27.38 36.59
C VAL A 193 -23.97 26.30 37.28
N GLU A 194 -24.01 26.32 38.62
CA GLU A 194 -24.79 25.39 39.43
C GLU A 194 -26.24 25.89 39.60
N ILE A 195 -27.22 25.00 39.38
CA ILE A 195 -28.61 25.23 39.79
C ILE A 195 -29.11 23.99 40.54
N THR A 196 -29.53 24.18 41.79
CA THR A 196 -30.08 23.15 42.67
C THR A 196 -31.61 23.08 42.53
N ALA A 197 -32.18 21.92 42.23
CA ALA A 197 -33.64 21.70 42.24
C ALA A 197 -34.03 20.71 43.35
N VAL A 198 -35.05 21.06 44.15
CA VAL A 198 -35.62 20.23 45.23
C VAL A 198 -36.97 19.68 44.76
N ILE A 199 -37.13 18.35 44.76
CA ILE A 199 -38.41 17.69 44.44
C ILE A 199 -39.14 17.35 45.76
N LYS A 200 -40.34 17.91 45.98
CA LYS A 200 -41.24 17.52 47.06
C LYS A 200 -42.29 16.51 46.57
N HIS A 201 -42.33 15.37 47.27
CA HIS A 201 -43.41 14.37 47.43
C HIS A 201 -44.29 13.95 46.24
N GLN A 202 -44.26 12.65 45.92
CA GLN A 202 -45.45 11.90 45.53
C GLN A 202 -45.60 10.61 46.34
N LYS A 203 -46.82 10.35 46.81
CA LYS A 203 -47.22 9.16 47.58
C LYS A 203 -47.39 7.96 46.63
N PHE A 204 -46.77 6.83 46.95
CA PHE A 204 -47.14 5.53 46.40
C PHE A 204 -48.03 4.79 47.39
N ASN A 205 -49.21 4.35 46.93
CA ASN A 205 -50.07 3.41 47.66
C ASN A 205 -49.68 1.98 47.24
N VAL A 206 -49.37 1.14 48.23
CA VAL A 206 -49.16 -0.30 48.07
C VAL A 206 -50.33 -1.03 48.73
N PHE A 207 -51.01 -1.91 48.01
CA PHE A 207 -52.08 -2.78 48.51
C PHE A 207 -51.58 -4.23 48.62
N GLY A 208 -51.67 -4.81 49.84
CA GLY A 208 -51.47 -6.23 50.21
C GLY A 208 -50.00 -6.67 50.22
N ILE A 209 -49.38 -7.22 51.27
CA ILE A 209 -49.79 -8.32 52.17
C ILE A 209 -49.17 -8.09 53.58
N ASN A 210 -49.75 -8.77 54.59
CA ASN A 210 -49.57 -8.71 56.04
C ASN A 210 -48.17 -8.51 56.67
N GLN A 211 -48.24 -7.87 57.84
CA GLN A 211 -47.21 -7.24 58.69
C GLN A 211 -46.01 -8.11 59.14
N LYS A 212 -44.81 -7.53 59.09
CA LYS A 212 -43.96 -7.27 60.27
C LYS A 212 -42.78 -6.32 59.92
N LYS A 213 -42.92 -5.07 60.34
CA LYS A 213 -41.90 -4.16 60.89
C LYS A 213 -40.47 -4.29 60.32
N LEU A 214 -40.05 -3.35 59.46
CA LEU A 214 -38.68 -2.82 59.55
C LEU A 214 -38.57 -1.39 59.02
N LEU A 215 -37.74 -0.64 59.74
CA LEU A 215 -37.48 0.80 59.70
C LEU A 215 -37.01 1.31 58.34
N ALA A 216 -37.43 2.53 58.02
CA ALA A 216 -36.83 3.37 57.01
C ALA A 216 -35.36 3.66 57.34
N ILE A 217 -34.47 3.45 56.37
CA ILE A 217 -33.14 4.06 56.32
C ILE A 217 -33.15 4.93 55.07
N GLY A 218 -33.14 6.25 55.25
CA GLY A 218 -32.92 7.18 54.16
C GLY A 218 -31.46 7.10 53.72
N MET A 219 -31.22 6.80 52.44
CA MET A 219 -29.96 7.11 51.77
C MET A 219 -30.25 8.24 50.79
N GLU A 220 -29.58 9.38 51.00
CA GLU A 220 -29.50 10.44 50.00
C GLU A 220 -28.62 9.94 48.86
N LEU A 221 -29.17 9.89 47.64
CA LEU A 221 -28.42 9.64 46.42
C LEU A 221 -28.25 10.97 45.69
N HIS A 222 -27.05 11.55 45.75
CA HIS A 222 -26.66 12.65 44.88
C HIS A 222 -26.40 12.10 43.49
N VAL A 223 -27.32 12.34 42.55
CA VAL A 223 -27.11 12.04 41.13
C VAL A 223 -26.62 13.32 40.44
N LYS A 224 -25.37 13.30 39.97
CA LYS A 224 -24.81 14.35 39.13
C LYS A 224 -25.17 14.02 37.67
N ILE A 225 -26.00 14.84 37.04
CA ILE A 225 -26.31 14.72 35.60
C ILE A 225 -25.66 15.89 34.89
N GLU A 226 -24.67 15.59 34.05
CA GLU A 226 -24.00 16.56 33.19
C GLU A 226 -24.68 16.54 31.81
N PHE A 227 -25.19 17.70 31.37
CA PHE A 227 -25.67 17.89 29.99
C PHE A 227 -24.64 18.69 29.19
N VAL A 228 -24.22 18.14 28.06
CA VAL A 228 -23.41 18.83 27.05
C VAL A 228 -24.36 19.40 26.00
N ILE A 229 -24.47 20.72 25.88
CA ILE A 229 -25.29 21.38 24.86
C ILE A 229 -24.37 22.10 23.88
N MET A 230 -24.35 21.66 22.62
CA MET A 230 -23.66 22.33 21.52
C MET A 230 -24.56 23.43 20.91
N HIS A 231 -23.97 24.60 20.67
CA HIS A 231 -24.65 25.78 20.14
C HIS A 231 -25.10 25.57 18.67
N GLN A 232 -26.41 25.55 18.43
CA GLN A 232 -27.09 25.79 17.14
C GLN A 232 -28.20 26.85 17.39
N PRO A 233 -28.61 27.63 16.38
CA PRO A 233 -29.31 28.91 16.59
C PRO A 233 -30.73 28.78 17.17
N VAL A 234 -31.09 29.80 17.97
CA VAL A 234 -32.20 29.85 18.96
C VAL A 234 -33.62 29.72 18.36
N CYS A 235 -33.80 29.72 17.04
CA CYS A 235 -35.14 29.58 16.43
C CYS A 235 -35.64 28.13 16.24
N GLN A 236 -34.79 27.10 16.37
CA GLN A 236 -35.21 25.70 16.20
C GLN A 236 -35.53 24.95 17.51
N LEU A 237 -35.19 25.53 18.66
CA LEU A 237 -35.33 24.86 19.96
C LEU A 237 -36.80 24.76 20.44
N MET A 238 -37.68 25.68 20.03
CA MET A 238 -39.09 25.63 20.44
C MET A 238 -39.95 24.61 19.67
N MET A 239 -39.50 24.08 18.52
CA MET A 239 -40.22 23.01 17.81
C MET A 239 -39.77 21.60 18.22
N LEU A 240 -38.57 21.45 18.79
CA LEU A 240 -38.07 20.16 19.27
C LEU A 240 -38.69 19.76 20.62
N VAL A 241 -38.98 20.72 21.49
CA VAL A 241 -39.59 20.47 22.82
C VAL A 241 -41.01 19.89 22.69
N ARG A 242 -41.77 20.25 21.65
CA ARG A 242 -43.09 19.67 21.36
C ARG A 242 -43.05 18.30 20.67
N HIS A 243 -41.91 17.89 20.12
CA HIS A 243 -41.74 16.55 19.53
C HIS A 243 -41.16 15.53 20.52
N LEU A 244 -40.48 15.99 21.57
CA LEU A 244 -39.91 15.13 22.63
C LEU A 244 -40.96 14.65 23.65
N GLU A 245 -42.03 15.42 23.92
CA GLU A 245 -43.14 14.98 24.79
C GLU A 245 -44.02 13.88 24.15
N LEU A 246 -43.88 13.60 22.86
CA LEU A 246 -44.63 12.54 22.16
C LEU A 246 -43.85 11.23 21.95
N MET A 247 -42.53 11.21 22.22
CA MET A 247 -41.72 9.99 22.12
C MET A 247 -41.48 9.28 23.46
N GLU A 248 -41.86 9.88 24.58
CA GLU A 248 -41.72 9.30 25.93
C GLU A 248 -42.82 8.28 26.29
N HIS A 249 -43.70 7.93 25.34
CA HIS A 249 -44.71 6.88 25.52
C HIS A 249 -44.45 5.59 24.72
N ALA A 250 -43.38 5.50 23.91
CA ALA A 250 -43.16 4.38 22.99
C ALA A 250 -41.94 3.47 23.29
N GLN A 251 -41.09 3.79 24.27
CA GLN A 251 -39.90 2.97 24.57
C GLN A 251 -39.77 2.51 26.04
N GLN A 252 -40.88 2.36 26.77
CA GLN A 252 -40.86 1.82 28.14
C GLN A 252 -41.68 0.53 28.28
N LYS A 253 -41.41 -0.46 27.41
CA LYS A 253 -42.04 -1.79 27.55
C LYS A 253 -41.30 -3.01 26.99
N GLN A 254 -39.99 -2.94 26.70
CA GLN A 254 -39.27 -4.05 26.03
C GLN A 254 -37.85 -4.31 26.54
N MET A 255 -37.50 -3.99 27.81
CA MET A 255 -36.18 -4.37 28.33
C MET A 255 -36.10 -4.43 29.85
N GLU A 256 -36.96 -5.21 30.50
CA GLU A 256 -36.82 -5.46 31.94
C GLU A 256 -37.44 -6.80 32.37
N VAL A 257 -37.10 -7.91 31.69
CA VAL A 257 -37.44 -9.27 32.16
C VAL A 257 -36.33 -10.31 31.90
N VAL A 258 -35.37 -10.08 31.00
CA VAL A 258 -34.49 -11.17 30.53
C VAL A 258 -33.12 -11.28 31.24
N GLN A 259 -32.71 -10.32 32.08
CA GLN A 259 -31.38 -10.35 32.74
C GLN A 259 -31.40 -10.83 34.20
N LEU A 260 -32.56 -11.06 34.83
CA LEU A 260 -32.63 -11.52 36.22
C LEU A 260 -32.84 -13.04 36.36
N GLU A 261 -33.45 -13.72 35.37
CA GLU A 261 -33.67 -15.17 35.44
C GLU A 261 -32.42 -16.00 35.09
N LEU A 262 -31.52 -15.47 34.25
CA LEU A 262 -30.31 -16.19 33.81
C LEU A 262 -29.26 -16.31 34.93
N HIS A 263 -29.20 -15.33 35.84
CA HIS A 263 -28.27 -15.35 36.98
C HIS A 263 -28.72 -16.31 38.09
N VAL A 264 -30.03 -16.50 38.28
CA VAL A 264 -30.59 -17.43 39.28
C VAL A 264 -30.44 -18.89 38.84
N LEU A 265 -30.62 -19.17 37.55
CA LEU A 265 -30.43 -20.52 36.98
C LEU A 265 -28.96 -20.98 37.00
N LEU A 266 -28.02 -20.07 36.74
CA LEU A 266 -26.57 -20.36 36.79
C LEU A 266 -26.05 -20.64 38.21
N GLN A 267 -26.66 -20.05 39.24
CA GLN A 267 -26.30 -20.34 40.64
C GLN A 267 -26.85 -21.67 41.15
N GLN A 268 -28.06 -22.07 40.73
CA GLN A 268 -28.62 -23.39 41.09
C GLN A 268 -27.85 -24.55 40.43
N PHE A 269 -27.36 -24.36 39.20
CA PHE A 269 -26.58 -25.38 38.48
C PHE A 269 -25.22 -25.67 39.15
N LYS A 270 -24.55 -24.64 39.71
CA LYS A 270 -23.28 -24.81 40.45
C LYS A 270 -23.43 -25.58 41.76
N HIS A 271 -24.59 -25.50 42.43
CA HIS A 271 -24.82 -26.19 43.71
C HIS A 271 -25.08 -27.69 43.54
N HIS A 272 -25.69 -28.11 42.43
CA HIS A 272 -25.98 -29.53 42.16
C HIS A 272 -24.76 -30.30 41.61
N VAL A 273 -23.92 -29.67 40.80
CA VAL A 273 -22.68 -30.30 40.26
C VAL A 273 -21.66 -30.59 41.37
N SER A 274 -21.58 -29.73 42.40
CA SER A 274 -20.69 -29.93 43.56
C SER A 274 -21.09 -31.14 44.42
N LYS A 275 -22.40 -31.42 44.55
CA LYS A 275 -22.91 -32.57 45.32
C LYS A 275 -22.78 -33.91 44.58
N ILE A 276 -22.86 -33.91 43.25
CA ILE A 276 -22.71 -35.13 42.43
C ILE A 276 -21.24 -35.59 42.41
N ILE A 277 -20.28 -34.67 42.40
CA ILE A 277 -18.84 -34.99 42.42
C ILE A 277 -18.42 -35.60 43.77
N GLN A 278 -19.07 -35.28 44.88
CA GLN A 278 -18.77 -35.88 46.20
C GLN A 278 -19.32 -37.31 46.38
N VAL A 279 -20.40 -37.69 45.68
CA VAL A 279 -20.98 -39.04 45.79
C VAL A 279 -20.23 -40.06 44.92
N VAL A 280 -19.64 -39.62 43.80
CA VAL A 280 -18.86 -40.50 42.91
C VAL A 280 -17.50 -40.90 43.49
N ILE A 281 -16.97 -40.16 44.49
CA ILE A 281 -15.66 -40.45 45.11
C ILE A 281 -15.76 -41.51 46.24
N VAL A 282 -16.95 -41.87 46.72
CA VAL A 282 -17.14 -42.80 47.85
C VAL A 282 -17.49 -44.24 47.42
N ILE A 283 -17.83 -44.49 46.15
CA ILE A 283 -18.24 -45.82 45.63
C ILE A 283 -17.10 -46.49 44.81
N GLY A 284 -15.85 -46.12 45.08
CA GLY A 284 -14.65 -46.57 44.36
C GLY A 284 -13.75 -47.56 45.11
N GLN A 285 -14.23 -48.18 46.20
CA GLN A 285 -13.49 -49.16 46.98
C GLN A 285 -14.42 -50.32 47.36
N GLU A 286 -14.47 -51.36 46.52
CA GLU A 286 -14.49 -52.79 46.90
C GLU A 286 -14.80 -53.69 45.68
N HIS A 287 -13.97 -54.72 45.50
CA HIS A 287 -14.04 -55.72 44.43
C HIS A 287 -14.85 -56.96 44.88
N PRO A 288 -15.24 -57.88 43.96
CA PRO A 288 -16.59 -58.43 43.91
C PRO A 288 -16.67 -59.89 44.37
N VAL A 289 -17.69 -60.25 45.16
CA VAL A 289 -18.17 -61.65 45.24
C VAL A 289 -19.69 -61.71 45.34
N GLN A 290 -20.20 -62.63 44.53
CA GLN A 290 -21.55 -63.08 44.25
C GLN A 290 -22.53 -63.23 45.43
N ILE A 291 -23.76 -62.70 45.28
CA ILE A 291 -25.03 -63.38 44.88
C ILE A 291 -25.73 -64.17 46.00
N ARG A 292 -27.06 -63.93 46.07
CA ARG A 292 -28.13 -64.77 46.64
C ARG A 292 -28.30 -64.76 48.16
N HIS A 293 -29.19 -63.90 48.63
CA HIS A 293 -30.54 -64.25 49.11
C HIS A 293 -31.04 -63.12 50.00
N HIS A 294 -31.95 -62.30 49.48
CA HIS A 294 -33.17 -61.83 50.15
C HIS A 294 -33.84 -60.83 49.20
N ALA A 295 -34.39 -61.39 48.12
CA ALA A 295 -35.48 -60.76 47.41
C ALA A 295 -36.73 -61.03 48.23
N GLN A 296 -37.14 -60.04 49.02
CA GLN A 296 -38.52 -59.72 49.39
C GLN A 296 -38.47 -58.60 50.43
N ASP A 297 -39.32 -57.60 50.24
CA ASP A 297 -39.47 -56.39 51.06
C ASP A 297 -38.42 -55.28 50.84
N PHE A 298 -38.45 -54.65 49.67
CA PHE A 298 -38.40 -53.18 49.61
C PHE A 298 -39.00 -52.69 48.28
N GLN A 299 -40.32 -52.65 48.26
CA GLN A 299 -41.07 -51.84 47.32
C GLN A 299 -40.88 -50.36 47.73
N GLN A 300 -40.78 -49.48 46.72
CA GLN A 300 -40.89 -48.01 46.82
C GLN A 300 -39.57 -47.23 47.07
N ASP A 301 -38.86 -46.91 45.97
CA ASP A 301 -38.35 -45.56 45.61
C ASP A 301 -37.24 -45.64 44.56
N VAL A 302 -37.60 -45.78 43.28
CA VAL A 302 -36.74 -45.33 42.18
C VAL A 302 -37.31 -44.00 41.72
N SER A 303 -36.73 -42.91 42.23
CA SER A 303 -37.21 -41.55 41.98
C SER A 303 -37.22 -41.24 40.48
N LEU A 304 -38.26 -40.53 40.05
CA LEU A 304 -38.49 -39.93 38.73
C LEU A 304 -37.26 -39.20 38.14
N ASN A 305 -36.28 -38.84 38.98
CA ASN A 305 -35.09 -38.10 38.64
C ASN A 305 -34.10 -38.86 37.73
N GLN A 306 -33.99 -40.19 37.82
CA GLN A 306 -33.02 -40.92 36.98
C GLN A 306 -33.49 -41.05 35.51
N VAL A 307 -34.80 -41.16 35.28
CA VAL A 307 -35.37 -41.22 33.91
C VAL A 307 -35.38 -39.83 33.27
N VAL A 308 -35.63 -38.78 34.07
CA VAL A 308 -35.61 -37.38 33.62
C VAL A 308 -34.21 -36.91 33.24
N VAL A 309 -33.15 -37.36 33.93
CA VAL A 309 -31.77 -37.00 33.58
C VAL A 309 -31.31 -37.62 32.25
N VAL A 310 -31.73 -38.85 31.95
CA VAL A 310 -31.42 -39.51 30.66
C VAL A 310 -32.17 -38.83 29.50
N LEU A 311 -33.46 -38.53 29.69
CA LEU A 311 -34.27 -37.81 28.69
C LEU A 311 -33.79 -36.36 28.51
N LEU A 312 -33.38 -35.67 29.57
CA LEU A 312 -32.81 -34.32 29.47
C LEU A 312 -31.43 -34.32 28.80
N MET A 313 -30.60 -35.35 29.00
CA MET A 313 -29.33 -35.45 28.28
C MET A 313 -29.55 -35.73 26.79
N GLU A 314 -30.51 -36.59 26.41
CA GLU A 314 -30.89 -36.76 24.99
C GLU A 314 -31.49 -35.49 24.39
N LEU A 315 -32.32 -34.75 25.14
CA LEU A 315 -32.92 -33.49 24.68
C LEU A 315 -31.89 -32.37 24.54
N VAL A 316 -30.92 -32.28 25.47
CA VAL A 316 -29.80 -31.32 25.41
C VAL A 316 -28.87 -31.67 24.26
N LEU A 317 -28.61 -32.95 23.98
CA LEU A 317 -27.85 -33.38 22.81
C LEU A 317 -28.58 -33.01 21.50
N LEU A 318 -29.90 -33.22 21.43
CA LEU A 318 -30.76 -32.82 20.30
C LEU A 318 -30.85 -31.29 20.13
N LEU A 319 -30.82 -30.51 21.21
CA LEU A 319 -30.84 -29.05 21.19
C LEU A 319 -29.47 -28.45 20.84
N MET A 320 -28.36 -29.08 21.25
CA MET A 320 -27.00 -28.67 20.88
C MET A 320 -26.69 -28.95 19.40
N PHE A 321 -27.32 -29.95 18.78
CA PHE A 321 -27.13 -30.25 17.35
C PHE A 321 -27.95 -29.33 16.40
N LYS A 322 -28.93 -28.56 16.91
CA LYS A 322 -29.87 -27.83 16.05
C LYS A 322 -29.41 -26.42 15.62
N GLN A 323 -28.22 -25.96 16.02
CA GLN A 323 -27.76 -24.59 15.70
C GLN A 323 -26.26 -24.41 15.39
N LEU A 324 -25.51 -25.46 15.03
CA LEU A 324 -24.21 -25.27 14.37
C LEU A 324 -24.40 -25.03 12.87
N VAL A 325 -24.18 -23.79 12.41
CA VAL A 325 -23.93 -23.51 10.99
C VAL A 325 -22.58 -24.14 10.66
N LEU A 326 -22.58 -25.28 9.97
CA LEU A 326 -21.36 -25.93 9.50
C LEU A 326 -20.74 -25.05 8.41
N LYS A 327 -19.51 -24.59 8.62
CA LYS A 327 -18.75 -23.82 7.64
C LYS A 327 -17.48 -24.56 7.24
N ASN A 328 -17.10 -24.48 5.97
CA ASN A 328 -15.83 -25.00 5.47
C ASN A 328 -14.63 -24.14 5.96
N SER A 329 -13.39 -24.59 5.75
CA SER A 329 -12.13 -23.87 6.01
C SER A 329 -12.06 -22.49 5.33
N SER A 330 -12.87 -22.27 4.29
CA SER A 330 -13.01 -20.98 3.59
C SER A 330 -14.20 -20.13 4.09
N ASN A 331 -14.80 -20.48 5.23
CA ASN A 331 -15.91 -19.76 5.89
C ASN A 331 -17.26 -19.76 5.12
N PHE A 332 -17.47 -20.69 4.19
CA PHE A 332 -18.74 -20.88 3.48
C PHE A 332 -19.64 -21.90 4.18
N ASP A 333 -20.96 -21.63 4.23
CA ASP A 333 -21.95 -22.54 4.78
C ASP A 333 -21.99 -23.86 3.98
N CYS A 334 -22.05 -25.00 4.67
CA CYS A 334 -22.09 -26.32 4.06
C CYS A 334 -23.18 -27.24 4.62
N ILE A 335 -23.56 -28.25 3.82
CA ILE A 335 -24.31 -29.44 4.22
C ILE A 335 -23.31 -30.58 4.46
N TRP A 336 -23.56 -31.40 5.47
CA TRP A 336 -22.80 -32.62 5.71
C TRP A 336 -23.42 -33.82 5.00
N ASP A 337 -22.69 -34.42 4.05
CA ASP A 337 -23.09 -35.62 3.30
C ASP A 337 -21.85 -36.52 3.08
N THR A 338 -21.29 -37.03 4.19
CA THR A 338 -19.96 -37.67 4.39
C THR A 338 -18.75 -36.72 4.36
N THR A 339 -18.84 -35.61 3.63
CA THR A 339 -17.94 -34.45 3.71
C THR A 339 -18.76 -33.15 3.73
N CYS A 340 -18.17 -32.04 4.16
CA CYS A 340 -18.80 -30.70 4.14
C CYS A 340 -18.87 -30.20 2.68
N LYS A 341 -20.06 -30.27 2.07
CA LYS A 341 -20.35 -29.75 0.72
C LYS A 341 -20.98 -28.37 0.82
N GLU A 342 -20.43 -27.38 0.11
CA GLU A 342 -20.94 -26.01 0.13
C GLU A 342 -22.43 -25.94 -0.23
N LYS A 343 -23.20 -25.12 0.49
CA LYS A 343 -24.61 -24.89 0.19
C LYS A 343 -24.73 -24.09 -1.11
N THR A 344 -25.57 -24.57 -2.01
CA THR A 344 -25.99 -23.86 -3.22
C THR A 344 -27.50 -23.97 -3.35
N CYS A 345 -28.18 -23.03 -3.99
CA CYS A 345 -29.63 -23.16 -4.16
C CYS A 345 -30.01 -24.45 -4.91
N ALA A 346 -29.13 -24.93 -5.80
CA ALA A 346 -29.33 -26.16 -6.57
C ALA A 346 -29.26 -27.45 -5.73
N ASN A 347 -28.53 -27.47 -4.61
CA ASN A 347 -28.41 -28.63 -3.73
C ASN A 347 -29.31 -28.55 -2.48
N ALA A 348 -30.23 -27.58 -2.44
CA ALA A 348 -31.20 -27.47 -1.36
C ALA A 348 -32.15 -28.69 -1.33
N PRO A 349 -32.55 -29.18 -0.15
CA PRO A 349 -33.54 -30.25 -0.02
C PRO A 349 -34.82 -29.95 -0.81
N THR A 350 -35.37 -30.96 -1.49
CA THR A 350 -36.63 -30.83 -2.24
C THR A 350 -37.83 -30.54 -1.34
N THR A 351 -37.71 -30.83 -0.03
CA THR A 351 -38.68 -30.46 1.01
C THR A 351 -38.76 -28.95 1.26
N ASN A 352 -37.76 -28.17 0.84
CA ASN A 352 -37.80 -26.71 0.93
C ASN A 352 -38.68 -26.16 -0.19
N ASN A 353 -39.98 -26.10 0.07
CA ASN A 353 -41.03 -25.74 -0.90
C ASN A 353 -41.68 -24.38 -0.62
N THR A 354 -41.10 -23.56 0.25
CA THR A 354 -41.55 -22.18 0.51
C THR A 354 -40.37 -21.20 0.42
N HIS A 355 -40.68 -19.92 0.17
CA HIS A 355 -39.67 -18.86 0.13
C HIS A 355 -38.88 -18.78 1.45
N ASP A 356 -39.55 -18.90 2.59
CA ASP A 356 -38.92 -18.82 3.91
C ASP A 356 -37.99 -20.00 4.17
N LEU A 357 -38.38 -21.22 3.77
CA LEU A 357 -37.53 -22.41 3.89
C LEU A 357 -36.27 -22.29 3.01
N CYS A 358 -36.41 -21.78 1.78
CA CYS A 358 -35.27 -21.56 0.90
C CYS A 358 -34.36 -20.42 1.38
N THR A 359 -34.93 -19.32 1.85
CA THR A 359 -34.18 -18.18 2.40
C THR A 359 -33.45 -18.56 3.68
N SER A 360 -34.04 -19.41 4.52
CA SER A 360 -33.41 -19.97 5.73
C SER A 360 -32.26 -20.93 5.39
N TYR A 361 -32.38 -21.65 4.27
CA TYR A 361 -31.33 -22.55 3.80
C TYR A 361 -30.09 -21.79 3.32
N LEU A 362 -30.30 -20.79 2.46
CA LEU A 362 -29.30 -19.83 2.02
C LEU A 362 -30.01 -18.55 1.59
N SER A 363 -29.57 -17.40 2.11
CA SER A 363 -30.28 -16.11 1.97
C SER A 363 -30.45 -15.62 0.52
N THR A 364 -29.62 -16.11 -0.40
CA THR A 364 -29.66 -15.80 -1.83
C THR A 364 -30.62 -16.70 -2.62
N CYS A 365 -31.34 -17.61 -1.97
CA CYS A 365 -32.27 -18.54 -2.61
C CYS A 365 -33.74 -18.10 -2.49
N THR A 366 -34.57 -18.66 -3.37
CA THR A 366 -36.02 -18.62 -3.33
C THR A 366 -36.59 -19.96 -3.77
N VAL A 367 -37.89 -20.18 -3.58
CA VAL A 367 -38.57 -21.43 -3.97
C VAL A 367 -38.63 -21.59 -5.49
N LYS A 368 -38.49 -22.84 -5.97
CA LYS A 368 -38.71 -23.24 -7.37
C LYS A 368 -40.10 -23.84 -7.55
N SER A 369 -40.74 -23.59 -8.69
CA SER A 369 -42.15 -23.98 -8.96
C SER A 369 -42.47 -25.49 -8.91
N CYS A 370 -41.46 -26.37 -8.83
CA CYS A 370 -41.62 -27.83 -8.77
C CYS A 370 -40.95 -28.46 -7.53
N GLY A 371 -40.70 -27.67 -6.48
CA GLY A 371 -39.99 -28.11 -5.27
C GLY A 371 -38.48 -27.85 -5.33
N GLY A 372 -37.87 -27.69 -4.15
CA GLY A 372 -36.49 -27.25 -3.98
C GLY A 372 -36.27 -25.74 -4.18
N CYS A 373 -35.02 -25.32 -4.09
CA CYS A 373 -34.64 -23.90 -4.17
C CYS A 373 -33.97 -23.54 -5.50
N GLN A 374 -33.96 -22.24 -5.81
CA GLN A 374 -33.25 -21.64 -6.95
C GLN A 374 -32.66 -20.30 -6.54
N ASN A 375 -31.67 -19.81 -7.29
CA ASN A 375 -31.09 -18.49 -7.04
C ASN A 375 -32.14 -17.39 -7.24
N ARG A 376 -32.10 -16.35 -6.41
CA ARG A 376 -32.86 -15.13 -6.64
C ARG A 376 -32.41 -14.45 -7.93
N THR A 377 -33.37 -13.99 -8.72
CA THR A 377 -33.16 -13.21 -9.94
C THR A 377 -34.25 -12.13 -10.01
N CYS A 378 -34.04 -11.07 -10.80
CA CYS A 378 -35.09 -10.06 -10.98
C CYS A 378 -36.39 -10.67 -11.54
N ALA A 379 -36.30 -11.77 -12.29
CA ALA A 379 -37.43 -12.43 -12.94
C ALA A 379 -38.28 -13.31 -11.99
N ASN A 380 -37.73 -13.78 -10.87
CA ASN A 380 -38.43 -14.66 -9.93
C ASN A 380 -38.81 -13.98 -8.60
N VAL A 381 -38.82 -12.65 -8.59
CA VAL A 381 -39.31 -11.83 -7.48
C VAL A 381 -40.82 -12.03 -7.27
N PRO A 382 -41.29 -12.09 -6.00
CA PRO A 382 -42.72 -12.00 -5.68
C PRO A 382 -43.38 -10.73 -6.23
N THR A 383 -44.57 -10.85 -6.81
CA THR A 383 -45.35 -9.72 -7.34
C THR A 383 -45.83 -8.74 -6.28
N THR A 384 -45.66 -9.04 -4.99
CA THR A 384 -45.93 -8.11 -3.88
C THR A 384 -44.89 -7.00 -3.75
N MET A 385 -43.73 -7.12 -4.43
CA MET A 385 -42.68 -6.11 -4.42
C MET A 385 -42.98 -5.02 -5.45
N THR A 386 -43.16 -3.79 -4.98
CA THR A 386 -43.58 -2.65 -5.84
C THR A 386 -42.58 -1.49 -5.85
N THR A 387 -41.53 -1.51 -5.04
CA THR A 387 -40.55 -0.41 -4.90
C THR A 387 -39.13 -0.86 -5.27
N ASN A 388 -38.28 0.10 -5.65
CA ASN A 388 -36.86 -0.17 -5.90
C ASN A 388 -36.14 -0.72 -4.67
N ASP A 389 -36.42 -0.17 -3.49
CA ASP A 389 -35.81 -0.65 -2.23
C ASP A 389 -36.18 -2.11 -1.94
N ALA A 390 -37.42 -2.50 -2.26
CA ALA A 390 -37.86 -3.88 -2.14
C ALA A 390 -37.17 -4.80 -3.16
N CYS A 391 -36.97 -4.35 -4.40
CA CYS A 391 -36.18 -5.06 -5.41
C CYS A 391 -34.71 -5.22 -4.99
N GLU A 392 -34.10 -4.18 -4.43
CA GLU A 392 -32.72 -4.19 -3.94
C GLU A 392 -32.55 -5.10 -2.72
N ALA A 393 -33.50 -5.10 -1.80
CA ALA A 393 -33.49 -6.01 -0.65
C ALA A 393 -33.63 -7.49 -1.07
N TYR A 394 -34.35 -7.76 -2.15
CA TYR A 394 -34.48 -9.12 -2.68
C TYR A 394 -33.22 -9.57 -3.43
N PHE A 395 -32.67 -8.71 -4.30
CA PHE A 395 -31.47 -9.00 -5.09
C PHE A 395 -30.53 -7.79 -5.11
N THR A 396 -29.53 -7.82 -4.23
CA THR A 396 -28.61 -6.72 -3.97
C THR A 396 -27.67 -6.44 -5.16
N GLY A 397 -27.14 -5.22 -5.19
CA GLY A 397 -26.14 -4.77 -6.15
C GLY A 397 -26.70 -3.84 -7.23
N ASN A 398 -27.87 -3.24 -7.00
CA ASN A 398 -28.53 -2.30 -7.93
C ASN A 398 -28.83 -2.90 -9.31
N ASN A 399 -28.98 -4.24 -9.33
CA ASN A 399 -29.18 -5.04 -10.53
C ASN A 399 -30.67 -5.17 -10.92
N CYS A 400 -31.58 -4.86 -10.01
CA CYS A 400 -33.03 -4.96 -10.23
C CYS A 400 -33.73 -3.65 -9.88
N ILE A 401 -34.77 -3.31 -10.63
CA ILE A 401 -35.66 -2.17 -10.39
C ILE A 401 -37.11 -2.63 -10.46
N THR A 402 -38.02 -1.84 -9.89
CA THR A 402 -39.46 -2.12 -9.96
C THR A 402 -39.98 -1.96 -11.40
N LYS A 403 -41.00 -2.76 -11.77
CA LYS A 403 -41.64 -2.70 -13.10
C LYS A 403 -43.13 -2.36 -13.01
N THR A 404 -43.69 -1.90 -14.12
CA THR A 404 -45.13 -1.64 -14.24
C THR A 404 -45.92 -2.93 -14.01
N GLY A 405 -46.93 -2.89 -13.14
CA GLY A 405 -47.75 -4.06 -12.80
C GLY A 405 -47.21 -4.94 -11.67
N SER A 406 -46.20 -4.47 -10.93
CA SER A 406 -45.57 -5.13 -9.76
C SER A 406 -44.54 -6.22 -10.10
N GLY A 407 -43.60 -6.46 -9.18
CA GLY A 407 -42.40 -7.28 -9.36
C GLY A 407 -41.19 -6.46 -9.82
N CYS A 408 -40.08 -7.14 -10.09
CA CYS A 408 -38.83 -6.50 -10.51
C CYS A 408 -38.43 -6.88 -11.96
N VAL A 409 -37.56 -6.08 -12.53
CA VAL A 409 -36.89 -6.31 -13.82
C VAL A 409 -35.42 -5.91 -13.70
N THR A 410 -34.57 -6.45 -14.58
CA THR A 410 -33.15 -6.13 -14.61
C THR A 410 -32.91 -4.65 -14.89
N ASN A 411 -32.11 -4.01 -14.04
CA ASN A 411 -31.63 -2.65 -14.23
C ASN A 411 -30.48 -2.64 -15.24
N THR A 412 -30.48 -1.69 -16.16
CA THR A 412 -29.39 -1.52 -17.14
C THR A 412 -28.96 -0.05 -17.18
N THR A 413 -29.52 0.74 -18.10
CA THR A 413 -29.25 2.17 -18.28
C THR A 413 -30.47 3.00 -17.88
N CYS A 414 -30.28 4.28 -17.53
CA CYS A 414 -31.42 5.16 -17.22
C CYS A 414 -32.41 5.24 -18.40
N ALA A 415 -31.91 5.27 -19.64
CA ALA A 415 -32.74 5.33 -20.84
C ALA A 415 -33.64 4.09 -21.03
N ALA A 416 -33.29 2.93 -20.47
CA ALA A 416 -34.10 1.72 -20.54
C ALA A 416 -35.24 1.68 -19.49
N ILE A 417 -35.25 2.61 -18.53
CA ILE A 417 -36.24 2.66 -17.46
C ILE A 417 -37.49 3.38 -17.94
N THR A 418 -38.60 2.66 -18.08
CA THR A 418 -39.88 3.19 -18.59
C THR A 418 -40.84 3.61 -17.48
N LEU A 419 -40.51 3.35 -16.21
CA LEU A 419 -41.36 3.65 -15.05
C LEU A 419 -40.73 4.77 -14.22
N GLU A 420 -41.50 5.83 -13.96
CA GLU A 420 -41.05 7.00 -13.18
C GLU A 420 -40.55 6.62 -11.79
N ALA A 421 -41.31 5.79 -11.05
CA ALA A 421 -40.93 5.33 -9.72
C ALA A 421 -39.63 4.50 -9.70
N ALA A 422 -39.23 3.93 -10.83
CA ALA A 422 -37.99 3.17 -10.97
C ALA A 422 -36.79 4.04 -11.36
N CYS A 423 -37.01 5.27 -11.83
CA CYS A 423 -36.01 6.15 -12.41
C CYS A 423 -35.15 6.87 -11.36
N VAL A 424 -34.31 6.11 -10.65
CA VAL A 424 -33.47 6.63 -9.56
C VAL A 424 -31.99 6.44 -9.83
N LYS A 425 -31.55 5.22 -10.19
CA LYS A 425 -30.16 4.89 -10.54
C LYS A 425 -30.11 3.79 -11.59
N ASN A 426 -29.07 3.78 -12.41
CA ASN A 426 -28.76 2.71 -13.35
C ASN A 426 -27.95 1.58 -12.68
N SER A 427 -27.68 0.48 -13.38
CA SER A 427 -26.91 -0.67 -12.84
C SER A 427 -25.50 -0.33 -12.34
N SER A 428 -24.87 0.73 -12.87
CA SER A 428 -23.57 1.24 -12.42
C SER A 428 -23.66 2.23 -11.26
N ALA A 429 -24.82 2.32 -10.59
CA ALA A 429 -25.12 3.25 -9.51
C ALA A 429 -25.04 4.74 -9.88
N SER A 430 -25.01 5.08 -11.16
CA SER A 430 -25.13 6.48 -11.61
C SER A 430 -26.58 6.93 -11.47
N THR A 431 -26.77 8.18 -11.06
CA THR A 431 -28.10 8.73 -10.78
C THR A 431 -28.88 9.01 -12.06
N CYS A 432 -30.16 8.66 -12.03
CA CYS A 432 -31.14 8.98 -13.05
C CYS A 432 -32.10 10.07 -12.56
N PHE A 433 -32.84 10.68 -13.47
CA PHE A 433 -34.00 11.49 -13.12
C PHE A 433 -35.08 11.33 -14.19
N TRP A 434 -36.33 11.43 -13.76
CA TRP A 434 -37.46 11.36 -14.68
C TRP A 434 -37.64 12.72 -15.37
N ASN A 435 -37.59 12.73 -16.70
CA ASN A 435 -37.82 13.92 -17.48
C ASN A 435 -39.29 13.99 -17.89
N THR A 436 -40.08 14.81 -17.19
CA THR A 436 -41.53 14.96 -17.40
C THR A 436 -41.86 15.47 -18.81
N ALA A 437 -41.03 16.34 -19.39
CA ALA A 437 -41.25 16.89 -20.73
C ALA A 437 -41.15 15.85 -21.86
N SER A 438 -40.37 14.78 -21.64
CA SER A 438 -40.22 13.67 -22.60
C SER A 438 -40.81 12.35 -22.11
N SER A 439 -41.45 12.35 -20.93
CA SER A 439 -41.99 11.17 -20.24
C SER A 439 -41.01 9.98 -20.27
N SER A 440 -39.72 10.27 -20.07
CA SER A 440 -38.65 9.27 -20.17
C SER A 440 -37.61 9.46 -19.07
N CYS A 441 -36.99 8.37 -18.64
CA CYS A 441 -35.90 8.40 -17.68
C CYS A 441 -34.58 8.74 -18.37
N LYS A 442 -33.80 9.66 -17.79
CA LYS A 442 -32.50 10.11 -18.33
C LYS A 442 -31.42 10.11 -17.28
N ASP A 443 -30.16 10.01 -17.70
CA ASP A 443 -29.02 10.17 -16.79
C ASP A 443 -29.02 11.57 -16.20
N LYS A 444 -28.81 11.68 -14.88
CA LYS A 444 -28.82 12.94 -14.14
C LYS A 444 -27.50 13.69 -14.33
N THR A 445 -27.37 14.34 -15.49
CA THR A 445 -26.19 15.09 -15.93
C THR A 445 -26.55 16.53 -16.26
N CYS A 446 -25.57 17.45 -16.27
CA CYS A 446 -25.82 18.83 -16.67
C CYS A 446 -26.44 18.95 -18.07
N VAL A 447 -26.05 18.07 -18.99
CA VAL A 447 -26.54 18.12 -20.38
C VAL A 447 -28.00 17.68 -20.51
N ASN A 448 -28.49 16.83 -19.61
CA ASN A 448 -29.86 16.31 -19.64
C ASN A 448 -30.83 17.13 -18.79
N ALA A 449 -30.33 18.08 -17.99
CA ALA A 449 -31.13 18.77 -17.01
C ALA A 449 -32.25 19.64 -17.61
N PRO A 450 -33.37 19.87 -16.89
CA PRO A 450 -34.57 20.49 -17.44
C PRO A 450 -34.37 21.95 -17.87
N ALA A 451 -34.93 22.34 -19.03
CA ALA A 451 -34.83 23.71 -19.55
C ALA A 451 -35.49 24.77 -18.65
N THR A 452 -36.32 24.37 -17.68
CA THR A 452 -36.99 25.24 -16.71
C THR A 452 -36.07 25.78 -15.61
N ASN A 453 -34.89 25.18 -15.39
CA ASN A 453 -33.99 25.64 -14.33
C ASN A 453 -33.06 26.74 -14.92
N THR A 454 -33.46 28.01 -14.81
CA THR A 454 -32.75 29.11 -15.49
C THR A 454 -31.74 29.85 -14.60
N THR A 455 -31.60 29.45 -13.33
CA THR A 455 -30.71 30.10 -12.35
C THR A 455 -29.65 29.15 -11.82
N HIS A 456 -28.56 29.71 -11.29
CA HIS A 456 -27.50 28.92 -10.64
C HIS A 456 -28.06 28.10 -9.48
N ASP A 457 -28.92 28.67 -8.64
CA ASP A 457 -29.48 27.97 -7.48
C ASP A 457 -30.34 26.76 -7.90
N LEU A 458 -31.15 26.93 -8.95
CA LEU A 458 -31.95 25.83 -9.50
C LEU A 458 -31.06 24.75 -10.15
N CYS A 459 -29.94 25.16 -10.74
CA CYS A 459 -28.95 24.26 -11.31
C CYS A 459 -28.21 23.45 -10.24
N GLN A 460 -27.75 24.13 -9.19
CA GLN A 460 -27.07 23.56 -8.03
C GLN A 460 -27.99 22.57 -7.30
N ALA A 461 -29.28 22.87 -7.21
CA ALA A 461 -30.30 21.98 -6.66
C ALA A 461 -30.52 20.73 -7.53
N PHE A 462 -30.42 20.84 -8.86
CA PHE A 462 -30.48 19.69 -9.75
C PHE A 462 -29.21 18.82 -9.59
N LEU A 463 -28.03 19.40 -9.83
CA LEU A 463 -26.74 18.73 -9.64
C LEU A 463 -25.68 19.76 -9.26
N ASN A 464 -25.05 19.56 -8.09
CA ASN A 464 -24.10 20.50 -7.49
C ASN A 464 -22.82 20.76 -8.31
N THR A 465 -22.59 19.97 -9.36
CA THR A 465 -21.47 20.12 -10.28
C THR A 465 -21.81 20.97 -11.50
N CYS A 466 -23.04 21.45 -11.64
CA CYS A 466 -23.51 22.16 -12.81
C CYS A 466 -23.63 23.67 -12.58
N THR A 467 -23.64 24.44 -13.67
CA THR A 467 -23.99 25.87 -13.70
C THR A 467 -24.79 26.21 -14.96
N VAL A 468 -25.38 27.40 -14.98
CA VAL A 468 -26.13 27.91 -16.15
C VAL A 468 -25.20 28.18 -17.33
N ASN A 469 -25.65 27.88 -18.54
CA ASN A 469 -24.92 28.20 -19.78
C ASN A 469 -25.01 29.71 -20.13
N GLN A 470 -24.19 30.18 -21.08
CA GLN A 470 -24.16 31.58 -21.55
C GLN A 470 -25.51 32.12 -22.05
N THR A 471 -26.38 31.24 -22.52
CA THR A 471 -27.72 31.58 -23.04
C THR A 471 -28.80 31.62 -21.97
N SER A 472 -28.49 31.33 -20.70
CA SER A 472 -29.46 31.08 -19.61
C SER A 472 -30.50 29.99 -19.93
N ALA A 473 -30.24 29.17 -20.95
CA ALA A 473 -31.06 28.05 -21.38
C ALA A 473 -30.19 26.79 -21.46
N GLY A 474 -30.29 25.95 -20.42
CA GLY A 474 -29.51 24.72 -20.25
C GLY A 474 -28.28 24.85 -19.36
N PHE A 475 -27.65 23.71 -19.05
CA PHE A 475 -26.57 23.63 -18.07
C PHE A 475 -25.30 23.07 -18.66
N VAL A 476 -24.21 23.52 -18.06
CA VAL A 476 -22.87 23.04 -18.33
C VAL A 476 -22.22 22.66 -17.01
N GLN A 477 -21.21 21.80 -17.07
CA GLN A 477 -20.40 21.50 -15.90
C GLN A 477 -19.75 22.79 -15.38
N LYS A 478 -19.77 22.99 -14.06
CA LYS A 478 -19.10 24.08 -13.36
C LYS A 478 -17.59 23.93 -13.55
N LYS A 479 -17.06 24.74 -14.45
CA LYS A 479 -15.64 24.92 -14.75
C LYS A 479 -15.36 26.41 -14.70
N CYS A 480 -14.14 26.82 -14.35
CA CYS A 480 -13.80 28.25 -14.33
C CYS A 480 -14.16 28.93 -15.67
N GLU A 481 -13.90 28.27 -16.79
CA GLU A 481 -14.21 28.79 -18.13
C GLU A 481 -15.72 28.93 -18.42
N ASN A 482 -16.54 28.20 -17.68
CA ASN A 482 -18.01 28.18 -17.81
C ASN A 482 -18.71 28.94 -16.67
N SER A 483 -17.96 29.60 -15.80
CA SER A 483 -18.50 30.43 -14.71
C SER A 483 -18.66 31.87 -15.21
N PHE A 484 -19.85 32.19 -15.75
CA PHE A 484 -20.11 33.48 -16.39
C PHE A 484 -20.50 34.63 -15.44
N VAL A 485 -20.64 34.36 -14.14
CA VAL A 485 -20.94 35.40 -13.14
C VAL A 485 -19.96 35.33 -11.96
N LEU A 486 -19.67 36.49 -11.37
CA LEU A 486 -18.67 36.65 -10.29
C LEU A 486 -18.95 35.74 -9.10
N ALA A 487 -20.22 35.63 -8.69
CA ALA A 487 -20.63 34.88 -7.50
C ALA A 487 -20.26 33.38 -7.54
N ILE A 488 -20.02 32.83 -8.74
CA ILE A 488 -19.72 31.41 -8.96
C ILE A 488 -18.30 31.17 -9.51
N CYS A 489 -17.46 32.21 -9.48
CA CYS A 489 -16.06 32.16 -9.90
C CYS A 489 -15.14 31.93 -8.69
N ASP A 490 -15.35 30.81 -8.01
CA ASP A 490 -14.65 30.41 -6.80
C ASP A 490 -13.74 29.20 -7.06
N LYS A 491 -14.33 28.06 -7.40
CA LYS A 491 -13.66 26.80 -7.67
C LYS A 491 -14.42 26.01 -8.73
N ASP A 492 -13.71 25.21 -9.50
CA ASP A 492 -14.34 24.24 -10.39
C ASP A 492 -14.73 22.94 -9.67
N THR A 493 -15.35 22.03 -10.42
CA THR A 493 -15.72 20.67 -9.98
C THR A 493 -14.55 19.81 -9.48
N SER A 494 -13.31 20.16 -9.85
CA SER A 494 -12.09 19.52 -9.37
C SER A 494 -11.46 20.26 -8.18
N SER A 495 -12.20 21.18 -7.55
CA SER A 495 -11.73 22.05 -6.45
C SER A 495 -10.55 22.96 -6.81
N ARG A 496 -10.28 23.19 -8.10
CA ARG A 496 -9.24 24.14 -8.54
C ARG A 496 -9.77 25.55 -8.41
N ALA A 497 -9.00 26.42 -7.77
CA ALA A 497 -9.36 27.82 -7.58
C ALA A 497 -9.51 28.55 -8.93
N CYS A 498 -10.52 29.38 -9.02
CA CYS A 498 -10.76 30.28 -10.13
C CYS A 498 -10.47 31.73 -9.70
N ILE A 499 -10.32 32.62 -10.68
CA ILE A 499 -10.18 34.06 -10.46
C ILE A 499 -11.04 34.83 -11.45
N TRP A 500 -11.73 35.87 -10.95
CA TRP A 500 -12.50 36.77 -11.77
C TRP A 500 -11.63 37.93 -12.27
N ASN A 501 -11.52 38.07 -13.59
CA ASN A 501 -10.85 39.19 -14.24
C ASN A 501 -11.67 39.62 -15.47
N GLY A 502 -12.88 40.13 -15.22
CA GLY A 502 -13.90 40.44 -16.24
C GLY A 502 -14.62 39.20 -16.82
N LYS A 503 -13.93 38.06 -16.84
CA LYS A 503 -14.47 36.70 -16.99
C LYS A 503 -13.82 35.80 -15.96
N CYS A 504 -14.38 34.62 -15.74
CA CYS A 504 -13.78 33.65 -14.84
C CYS A 504 -12.69 32.83 -15.54
N TYR A 505 -11.52 32.76 -14.93
CA TYR A 505 -10.36 31.99 -15.42
C TYR A 505 -9.89 31.02 -14.35
N LYS A 506 -9.21 29.96 -14.77
CA LYS A 506 -8.43 29.13 -13.84
C LYS A 506 -7.37 30.00 -13.21
N LYS A 507 -7.24 29.94 -11.89
CA LYS A 507 -6.20 30.67 -11.17
C LYS A 507 -4.84 30.16 -11.61
N GLN A 508 -4.06 31.02 -12.27
CA GLN A 508 -2.72 30.72 -12.79
C GLN A 508 -1.78 31.84 -12.35
N CYS A 509 -0.49 31.52 -12.16
CA CYS A 509 0.49 32.51 -11.70
C CYS A 509 0.53 33.75 -12.59
N VAL A 510 0.43 33.57 -13.91
CA VAL A 510 0.46 34.67 -14.90
C VAL A 510 -0.73 35.63 -14.79
N LEU A 511 -1.80 35.25 -14.09
CA LEU A 511 -2.96 36.09 -13.81
C LEU A 511 -2.85 36.84 -12.47
N ALA A 512 -1.74 36.68 -11.74
CA ALA A 512 -1.42 37.55 -10.63
C ALA A 512 -1.21 38.99 -11.13
N SER A 513 -1.42 39.95 -10.23
CA SER A 513 -1.25 41.38 -10.56
C SER A 513 0.14 41.67 -11.10
N SER A 514 0.25 42.54 -12.11
CA SER A 514 1.54 43.05 -12.59
C SER A 514 2.26 43.92 -11.55
N ALA A 515 1.55 44.39 -10.52
CA ALA A 515 2.12 45.11 -9.37
C ALA A 515 2.82 44.18 -8.36
N THR A 516 2.72 42.86 -8.53
CA THR A 516 3.42 41.89 -7.69
C THR A 516 4.92 41.95 -7.96
N THR A 517 5.70 42.40 -6.98
CA THR A 517 7.17 42.61 -7.09
C THR A 517 7.98 41.73 -6.15
N THR A 518 7.33 40.94 -5.29
CA THR A 518 8.02 40.05 -4.36
C THR A 518 7.57 38.59 -4.49
N HIS A 519 8.45 37.66 -4.11
CA HIS A 519 8.11 36.24 -4.03
C HIS A 519 6.96 35.98 -3.02
N ALA A 520 6.96 36.69 -1.89
CA ALA A 520 5.95 36.54 -0.85
C ALA A 520 4.54 36.90 -1.36
N ASP A 521 4.44 37.96 -2.16
CA ASP A 521 3.17 38.37 -2.78
C ASP A 521 2.68 37.30 -3.78
N CYS A 522 3.59 36.71 -4.55
CA CYS A 522 3.26 35.61 -5.49
C CYS A 522 2.75 34.37 -4.73
N GLN A 523 3.42 34.01 -3.63
CA GLN A 523 3.05 32.88 -2.79
C GLN A 523 1.72 33.09 -2.07
N THR A 524 1.45 34.33 -1.65
CA THR A 524 0.15 34.73 -1.09
C THR A 524 -0.95 34.60 -2.14
N TYR A 525 -0.66 34.97 -3.39
CA TYR A 525 -1.60 34.75 -4.50
C TYR A 525 -1.85 33.25 -4.72
N HIS A 526 -0.80 32.43 -4.85
CA HIS A 526 -0.91 30.98 -4.97
C HIS A 526 0.42 30.30 -4.63
N SER A 527 0.38 29.21 -3.85
CA SER A 527 1.58 28.58 -3.28
C SER A 527 2.58 28.01 -4.30
N THR A 528 2.13 27.75 -5.53
CA THR A 528 3.01 27.27 -6.60
C THR A 528 3.65 28.39 -7.43
N CYS A 529 3.39 29.66 -7.08
CA CYS A 529 3.82 30.82 -7.85
C CYS A 529 5.01 31.51 -7.19
N THR A 530 5.91 32.03 -8.02
CA THR A 530 7.04 32.85 -7.60
C THR A 530 7.15 34.08 -8.47
N LEU A 531 7.99 35.03 -8.06
CA LEU A 531 8.26 36.23 -8.83
C LEU A 531 8.86 35.86 -10.18
N SER A 532 8.38 36.52 -11.24
CA SER A 532 8.95 36.39 -12.57
C SER A 532 10.42 36.82 -12.62
N ASN A 533 11.18 36.22 -13.53
CA ASN A 533 12.56 36.63 -13.82
C ASN A 533 12.66 38.05 -14.40
N SER A 534 11.53 38.66 -14.81
CA SER A 534 11.44 40.08 -15.19
C SER A 534 11.38 41.05 -14.01
N GLY A 535 11.26 40.55 -12.77
CA GLY A 535 11.13 41.38 -11.56
C GLY A 535 9.71 41.89 -11.26
N THR A 536 8.74 41.61 -12.13
CA THR A 536 7.32 41.97 -11.96
C THR A 536 6.40 40.84 -12.44
N GLY A 537 5.27 40.65 -11.75
CA GLY A 537 4.31 39.59 -12.01
C GLY A 537 4.75 38.22 -11.48
N SER A 538 3.84 37.24 -11.54
CA SER A 538 4.11 35.89 -11.04
C SER A 538 4.15 34.86 -12.16
N ILE A 539 5.08 33.90 -12.04
CA ILE A 539 5.15 32.70 -12.88
C ILE A 539 5.24 31.47 -11.98
N THR A 540 5.16 30.27 -12.56
CA THR A 540 5.34 29.05 -11.75
C THR A 540 6.79 28.92 -11.29
N ILE A 541 7.01 28.23 -10.16
CA ILE A 541 8.37 27.94 -9.68
C ILE A 541 9.21 27.23 -10.76
N GLU A 542 8.60 26.30 -11.49
CA GLU A 542 9.21 25.63 -12.65
C GLU A 542 9.65 26.64 -13.72
N ALA A 543 8.77 27.55 -14.13
CA ALA A 543 9.09 28.54 -15.17
C ALA A 543 10.12 29.58 -14.72
N ALA A 544 10.24 29.85 -13.42
CA ALA A 544 11.26 30.75 -12.88
C ALA A 544 12.65 30.09 -12.79
N CYS A 545 12.73 28.76 -12.74
CA CYS A 545 13.97 28.01 -12.52
C CYS A 545 14.86 27.97 -13.78
N ASN A 546 15.44 29.10 -14.14
CA ASN A 546 16.38 29.24 -15.27
C ASN A 546 17.71 29.86 -14.85
N LEU A 547 17.67 30.80 -13.89
CA LEU A 547 18.86 31.48 -13.37
C LEU A 547 18.83 31.49 -11.85
N LYS A 548 19.97 31.22 -11.24
CA LYS A 548 20.20 31.44 -9.81
C LYS A 548 20.46 32.92 -9.53
N ALA A 549 20.37 33.32 -8.27
CA ALA A 549 20.71 34.67 -7.81
C ALA A 549 22.15 35.10 -8.16
N ASN A 550 23.08 34.15 -8.34
CA ASN A 550 24.47 34.42 -8.75
C ASN A 550 24.69 34.37 -10.27
N GLY A 551 23.62 34.38 -11.08
CA GLY A 551 23.68 34.35 -12.54
C GLY A 551 24.01 32.99 -13.16
N GLN A 552 24.23 31.95 -12.36
CA GLN A 552 24.48 30.60 -12.90
C GLN A 552 23.17 29.96 -13.41
N PRO A 553 23.21 29.19 -14.51
CA PRO A 553 22.03 28.53 -15.02
C PRO A 553 21.57 27.41 -14.08
N CYS A 554 20.25 27.32 -13.89
CA CYS A 554 19.58 26.25 -13.17
C CYS A 554 18.45 25.67 -14.03
N GLY A 555 17.88 24.56 -13.58
CA GLY A 555 16.74 23.94 -14.26
C GLY A 555 15.90 23.11 -13.31
N TRP A 556 14.61 22.98 -13.65
CA TRP A 556 13.65 22.23 -12.87
C TRP A 556 13.74 20.74 -13.18
N ASN A 557 13.90 19.89 -12.16
CA ASN A 557 13.96 18.43 -12.34
C ASN A 557 12.60 17.72 -12.15
N GLY A 558 11.53 18.47 -11.87
CA GLY A 558 10.21 17.94 -11.52
C GLY A 558 9.79 18.22 -10.07
N SER A 559 10.75 18.36 -9.15
CA SER A 559 10.49 18.61 -7.72
C SER A 559 11.27 19.79 -7.16
N GLN A 560 12.47 20.04 -7.67
CA GLN A 560 13.38 21.06 -7.15
C GLN A 560 14.08 21.78 -8.29
N CYS A 561 14.43 23.04 -8.02
CA CYS A 561 15.31 23.82 -8.88
C CYS A 561 16.76 23.47 -8.56
N ILE A 562 17.42 22.75 -9.47
CA ILE A 562 18.80 22.29 -9.29
C ILE A 562 19.72 22.96 -10.30
N ASN A 563 21.03 22.73 -10.17
CA ASN A 563 22.00 23.14 -11.19
C ASN A 563 21.59 22.57 -12.55
N LYS A 564 21.84 23.32 -13.62
CA LYS A 564 21.56 22.85 -14.98
C LYS A 564 22.20 21.46 -15.18
N ALA A 565 21.37 20.45 -15.43
CA ALA A 565 21.79 19.06 -15.62
C ALA A 565 20.99 18.42 -16.76
N CYS A 566 21.33 17.20 -17.18
CA CYS A 566 20.57 16.50 -18.21
C CYS A 566 19.11 16.30 -17.82
N SER A 567 18.87 15.93 -16.56
CA SER A 567 17.54 15.73 -15.99
C SER A 567 16.68 17.00 -15.92
N THR A 568 17.26 18.18 -16.13
CA THR A 568 16.53 19.45 -16.14
C THR A 568 16.21 19.94 -17.55
N ALA A 569 16.45 19.13 -18.57
CA ALA A 569 16.09 19.47 -19.94
C ALA A 569 14.57 19.46 -20.14
N SER A 570 14.10 20.18 -21.16
CA SER A 570 12.67 20.19 -21.50
C SER A 570 12.17 18.77 -21.79
N LYS A 571 11.02 18.41 -21.21
CA LYS A 571 10.34 17.14 -21.51
C LYS A 571 9.88 17.01 -22.97
N THR A 572 9.85 18.12 -23.71
CA THR A 572 9.55 18.12 -25.15
C THR A 572 10.73 17.67 -26.02
N PHE A 573 11.92 17.49 -25.45
CA PHE A 573 13.06 16.96 -26.19
C PHE A 573 12.90 15.46 -26.39
N THR A 574 12.98 15.04 -27.64
CA THR A 574 12.75 13.65 -28.08
C THR A 574 13.99 13.06 -28.75
N THR A 575 15.01 13.87 -29.04
CA THR A 575 16.22 13.47 -29.79
C THR A 575 17.49 13.78 -29.03
N THR A 576 18.55 13.02 -29.28
CA THR A 576 19.85 13.27 -28.65
C THR A 576 20.44 14.60 -29.10
N SER A 577 20.16 15.05 -30.33
CA SER A 577 20.59 16.38 -30.83
C SER A 577 20.08 17.53 -29.94
N GLN A 578 18.78 17.52 -29.61
CA GLN A 578 18.19 18.51 -28.70
C GLN A 578 18.84 18.46 -27.31
N CYS A 579 19.11 17.25 -26.80
CA CYS A 579 19.76 17.06 -25.52
C CYS A 579 21.20 17.60 -25.50
N THR A 580 21.98 17.33 -26.55
CA THR A 580 23.34 17.87 -26.68
C THR A 580 23.35 19.40 -26.82
N GLY A 581 22.29 19.99 -27.40
CA GLY A 581 22.10 21.45 -27.42
C GLY A 581 21.81 22.06 -26.04
N HIS A 582 21.20 21.31 -25.13
CA HIS A 582 20.98 21.74 -23.74
C HIS A 582 22.27 21.69 -22.91
N ILE A 583 22.93 20.52 -22.91
CA ILE A 583 24.26 20.27 -22.34
C ILE A 583 24.91 19.20 -23.23
N SER A 584 26.15 19.46 -23.66
CA SER A 584 26.86 18.63 -24.64
C SER A 584 27.04 17.16 -24.25
N THR A 585 27.03 16.86 -22.95
CA THR A 585 27.15 15.50 -22.42
C THR A 585 25.82 14.77 -22.26
N CYS A 586 24.68 15.37 -22.58
CA CYS A 586 23.39 14.70 -22.45
C CYS A 586 23.01 13.88 -23.68
N VAL A 587 22.14 12.91 -23.47
CA VAL A 587 21.50 12.12 -24.51
C VAL A 587 19.99 12.05 -24.28
N ALA A 588 19.25 11.64 -25.31
CA ALA A 588 17.83 11.37 -25.20
C ALA A 588 17.51 10.37 -24.08
N ASN A 589 16.41 10.61 -23.38
CA ASN A 589 15.89 9.68 -22.39
C ASN A 589 15.52 8.32 -22.99
N ASN A 590 15.40 7.33 -22.10
CA ASN A 590 14.77 6.08 -22.43
C ASN A 590 13.27 6.30 -22.68
N PRO A 591 12.63 5.56 -23.61
CA PRO A 591 11.23 5.76 -23.92
C PRO A 591 10.34 5.41 -22.71
N VAL A 592 9.30 6.21 -22.49
CA VAL A 592 8.27 6.00 -21.48
C VAL A 592 6.91 5.85 -22.14
N THR A 593 6.01 5.07 -21.53
CA THR A 593 4.66 4.87 -22.06
C THR A 593 3.76 6.04 -21.67
N VAL A 594 3.26 6.78 -22.67
CA VAL A 594 2.28 7.86 -22.48
C VAL A 594 1.08 7.58 -23.36
N ASN A 595 -0.10 7.45 -22.75
CA ASN A 595 -1.35 7.08 -23.43
C ASN A 595 -1.24 5.80 -24.28
N GLY A 596 -0.47 4.81 -23.79
CA GLY A 596 -0.25 3.54 -24.49
C GLY A 596 0.80 3.57 -25.61
N SER A 597 1.47 4.71 -25.83
CA SER A 597 2.53 4.85 -26.84
C SER A 597 3.90 5.10 -26.20
N LEU A 598 4.95 4.47 -26.73
CA LEU A 598 6.34 4.70 -26.28
C LEU A 598 6.85 6.02 -26.86
N THR A 599 7.20 6.95 -25.98
CA THR A 599 7.70 8.28 -26.35
C THR A 599 8.93 8.63 -25.54
N ILE A 600 9.93 9.26 -26.17
CA ILE A 600 11.08 9.83 -25.46
C ILE A 600 10.67 11.19 -24.94
N GLN A 601 10.93 11.47 -23.67
CA GLN A 601 10.65 12.78 -23.08
C GLN A 601 11.81 13.22 -22.19
N GLY A 602 12.51 14.26 -22.62
CA GLY A 602 13.64 14.85 -21.90
C GLY A 602 14.98 14.15 -22.14
N CYS A 603 15.93 14.49 -21.29
CA CYS A 603 17.32 14.08 -21.43
C CYS A 603 17.86 13.43 -20.15
N GLN A 604 18.89 12.61 -20.32
CA GLN A 604 19.64 11.96 -19.26
C GLN A 604 21.14 12.01 -19.56
N ASP A 605 21.94 11.74 -18.53
CA ASP A 605 23.32 11.34 -18.73
C ASP A 605 23.37 10.01 -19.50
N LEU A 606 24.44 9.80 -20.27
CA LEU A 606 24.61 8.56 -21.03
C LEU A 606 24.69 7.37 -20.05
N PRO A 607 23.79 6.37 -20.14
CA PRO A 607 23.87 5.20 -19.28
C PRO A 607 25.20 4.43 -19.46
N THR A 608 25.74 3.94 -18.34
CA THR A 608 27.05 3.30 -18.28
C THR A 608 27.08 1.91 -18.91
N THR A 609 25.95 1.21 -18.93
CA THR A 609 25.80 -0.09 -19.60
C THR A 609 24.97 0.04 -20.87
N CYS A 610 25.13 -0.89 -21.82
CA CYS A 610 24.28 -0.90 -23.01
C CYS A 610 22.86 -1.36 -22.70
N ALA A 611 22.66 -2.25 -21.71
CA ALA A 611 21.35 -2.74 -21.31
C ALA A 611 20.43 -1.62 -20.78
N ASP A 612 21.02 -0.59 -20.15
CA ASP A 612 20.29 0.57 -19.66
C ASP A 612 19.93 1.58 -20.76
N ARG A 613 20.42 1.39 -22.00
CA ARG A 613 20.11 2.24 -23.16
C ARG A 613 18.92 1.65 -23.91
N LYS A 614 17.72 2.18 -23.66
CA LYS A 614 16.47 1.61 -24.17
C LYS A 614 15.96 2.29 -25.45
N SER A 615 16.81 3.06 -26.13
CA SER A 615 16.45 3.82 -27.32
C SER A 615 17.54 3.76 -28.39
N SER A 616 17.15 3.72 -29.66
CA SER A 616 18.07 3.92 -30.78
C SER A 616 18.75 5.29 -30.75
N GLU A 617 18.10 6.32 -30.17
CA GLU A 617 18.66 7.68 -30.05
C GLU A 617 19.89 7.75 -29.12
N ASN A 618 20.00 6.83 -28.15
CA ASN A 618 21.08 6.86 -27.16
C ASN A 618 21.97 5.61 -27.18
N CYS A 619 21.53 4.53 -27.84
CA CYS A 619 22.25 3.25 -27.85
C CYS A 619 23.66 3.39 -28.41
N GLU A 620 23.80 3.85 -29.65
CA GLU A 620 25.05 3.82 -30.41
C GLU A 620 25.97 5.01 -30.12
N ILE A 621 25.67 5.81 -29.09
CA ILE A 621 26.50 6.93 -28.66
C ILE A 621 27.79 6.39 -28.03
N THR A 622 28.93 6.68 -28.67
CA THR A 622 30.26 6.29 -28.19
C THR A 622 30.90 7.38 -27.34
N ARG A 623 31.45 7.02 -26.19
CA ARG A 623 32.24 7.90 -25.33
C ARG A 623 33.41 7.16 -24.70
N VAL A 624 34.51 7.88 -24.49
CA VAL A 624 35.68 7.34 -23.79
C VAL A 624 35.26 6.87 -22.39
N GLY A 625 35.63 5.63 -22.04
CA GLY A 625 35.27 5.01 -20.75
C GLY A 625 33.91 4.30 -20.72
N PHE A 626 33.16 4.28 -21.83
CA PHE A 626 31.89 3.55 -21.96
C PHE A 626 32.02 2.38 -22.96
N PRO A 627 31.24 1.29 -22.80
CA PRO A 627 31.23 0.20 -23.77
C PRO A 627 30.70 0.67 -25.13
N THR A 628 31.13 -0.01 -26.20
CA THR A 628 30.55 0.17 -27.53
C THR A 628 29.25 -0.62 -27.59
N CYS A 629 28.14 0.06 -27.84
CA CYS A 629 26.82 -0.55 -27.92
C CYS A 629 26.27 -0.52 -29.34
N LEU A 630 25.40 -1.47 -29.66
CA LEU A 630 24.75 -1.61 -30.96
C LEU A 630 23.24 -1.79 -30.76
N TRP A 631 22.45 -1.15 -31.63
CA TRP A 631 21.00 -1.28 -31.58
C TRP A 631 20.56 -2.55 -32.32
N VAL A 632 19.66 -3.31 -31.69
CA VAL A 632 19.03 -4.50 -32.27
C VAL A 632 17.58 -4.18 -32.59
N SER A 633 17.29 -3.96 -33.86
CA SER A 633 15.97 -3.55 -34.34
C SER A 633 14.88 -4.61 -34.12
N SER A 634 15.23 -5.90 -34.18
CA SER A 634 14.29 -7.02 -34.02
C SER A 634 13.76 -7.17 -32.60
N SER A 635 14.56 -6.84 -31.58
CA SER A 635 14.18 -6.91 -30.17
C SER A 635 14.00 -5.54 -29.51
N THR A 636 14.16 -4.45 -30.28
CA THR A 636 14.09 -3.05 -29.79
C THR A 636 14.97 -2.81 -28.55
N SER A 637 16.18 -3.35 -28.57
CA SER A 637 17.08 -3.36 -27.42
C SER A 637 18.51 -2.99 -27.81
N CYS A 638 19.26 -2.41 -26.88
CA CYS A 638 20.66 -2.09 -27.05
C CYS A 638 21.55 -3.16 -26.38
N VAL A 639 22.58 -3.61 -27.09
CA VAL A 639 23.48 -4.67 -26.61
C VAL A 639 24.93 -4.25 -26.75
N GLU A 640 25.81 -4.82 -25.92
CA GLU A 640 27.25 -4.62 -26.05
C GLU A 640 27.77 -5.28 -27.34
N LYS A 641 28.68 -4.57 -28.03
CA LYS A 641 29.38 -5.13 -29.19
C LYS A 641 30.26 -6.29 -28.74
N SER A 642 29.95 -7.49 -29.22
CA SER A 642 30.63 -8.74 -28.87
C SER A 642 30.64 -9.69 -30.08
N CYS A 643 31.45 -10.75 -30.03
CA CYS A 643 31.48 -11.72 -31.14
C CYS A 643 30.11 -12.35 -31.43
N ALA A 644 29.31 -12.58 -30.39
CA ALA A 644 27.96 -13.11 -30.55
C ALA A 644 27.06 -12.16 -31.35
N THR A 645 27.16 -10.84 -31.10
CA THR A 645 26.30 -9.84 -31.76
C THR A 645 26.61 -9.65 -33.24
N ALA A 646 27.78 -10.10 -33.71
CA ALA A 646 28.11 -10.15 -35.14
C ALA A 646 27.13 -11.02 -35.95
N SER A 647 26.49 -11.99 -35.29
CA SER A 647 25.61 -12.98 -35.92
C SER A 647 24.12 -12.68 -35.65
N THR A 648 23.81 -11.66 -34.86
CA THR A 648 22.44 -11.33 -34.46
C THR A 648 21.75 -10.50 -35.54
N VAL A 649 20.76 -11.11 -36.21
CA VAL A 649 19.98 -10.47 -37.26
C VAL A 649 19.29 -9.19 -36.75
N GLY A 650 19.44 -8.11 -37.53
CA GLY A 650 18.85 -6.81 -37.21
C GLY A 650 19.70 -5.93 -36.29
N THR A 651 20.93 -6.35 -35.96
CA THR A 651 21.93 -5.53 -35.25
C THR A 651 22.69 -4.65 -36.24
N THR A 652 22.92 -3.39 -35.90
CA THR A 652 23.72 -2.47 -36.72
C THR A 652 25.13 -3.04 -36.96
N GLY A 653 25.50 -3.22 -38.23
CA GLY A 653 26.81 -3.73 -38.63
C GLY A 653 27.01 -5.25 -38.42
N ALA A 654 25.94 -6.02 -38.17
CA ALA A 654 26.02 -7.48 -38.17
C ALA A 654 26.41 -8.05 -39.53
N LEU A 655 27.09 -9.20 -39.50
CA LEU A 655 27.52 -9.92 -40.69
C LEU A 655 26.34 -10.73 -41.27
N SER A 656 26.27 -10.78 -42.60
CA SER A 656 25.27 -11.57 -43.33
C SER A 656 25.77 -12.99 -43.61
N ALA A 657 24.89 -13.88 -44.05
CA ALA A 657 25.26 -15.22 -44.53
C ALA A 657 26.37 -15.13 -45.59
N GLY A 658 27.46 -15.88 -45.38
CA GLY A 658 28.69 -15.80 -46.18
C GLY A 658 29.75 -14.83 -45.65
N GLY A 659 29.41 -13.95 -44.71
CA GLY A 659 30.32 -13.02 -44.03
C GLY A 659 31.03 -13.60 -42.80
N PHE A 660 30.61 -14.78 -42.30
CA PHE A 660 31.16 -15.46 -41.12
C PHE A 660 32.49 -16.17 -41.41
N THR A 661 33.43 -15.44 -42.02
CA THR A 661 34.81 -15.88 -42.22
C THR A 661 35.70 -15.40 -41.07
N LEU A 662 36.89 -15.98 -40.92
CA LEU A 662 37.88 -15.50 -39.96
C LEU A 662 38.14 -13.99 -40.11
N SER A 663 38.34 -13.54 -41.35
CA SER A 663 38.55 -12.12 -41.66
C SER A 663 37.31 -11.29 -41.32
N GLY A 664 36.10 -11.75 -41.68
CA GLY A 664 34.86 -11.02 -41.41
C GLY A 664 34.62 -10.82 -39.90
N CYS A 665 34.76 -11.89 -39.12
CA CYS A 665 34.63 -11.83 -37.66
C CYS A 665 35.69 -10.90 -37.03
N GLN A 666 36.94 -10.95 -37.51
CA GLN A 666 38.01 -10.09 -37.00
C GLN A 666 37.84 -8.62 -37.40
N THR A 667 37.32 -8.33 -38.60
CA THR A 667 36.96 -6.96 -39.02
C THR A 667 35.84 -6.40 -38.16
N TYR A 668 34.85 -7.23 -37.80
CA TYR A 668 33.78 -6.83 -36.90
C TYR A 668 34.31 -6.52 -35.48
N LEU A 669 35.07 -7.46 -34.89
CA LEU A 669 35.78 -7.29 -33.63
C LEU A 669 37.00 -8.22 -33.60
N ASN A 670 38.20 -7.65 -33.41
CA ASN A 670 39.49 -8.35 -33.61
C ASN A 670 39.73 -9.56 -32.68
N THR A 671 38.96 -9.65 -31.59
CA THR A 671 38.98 -10.77 -30.64
C THR A 671 38.06 -11.92 -31.06
N CYS A 672 37.43 -11.85 -32.24
CA CYS A 672 36.51 -12.86 -32.74
C CYS A 672 37.10 -13.75 -33.83
N ILE A 673 36.50 -14.93 -33.98
CA ILE A 673 36.73 -15.90 -35.06
C ILE A 673 35.38 -16.47 -35.52
N SER A 674 35.36 -17.14 -36.67
CA SER A 674 34.19 -17.91 -37.10
C SER A 674 33.98 -19.12 -36.17
N ASN A 675 32.72 -19.46 -35.90
CA ASN A 675 32.35 -20.66 -35.16
C ASN A 675 32.53 -21.94 -36.01
N ASN A 676 32.51 -23.11 -35.37
CA ASN A 676 32.79 -24.38 -36.05
C ASN A 676 31.74 -24.76 -37.11
N THR A 677 30.54 -24.17 -37.04
CA THR A 677 29.43 -24.34 -37.98
C THR A 677 29.46 -23.33 -39.13
N ALA A 678 30.37 -22.36 -39.11
CA ALA A 678 30.51 -21.26 -40.08
C ALA A 678 29.24 -20.41 -40.28
N ASP A 679 28.36 -20.36 -39.28
CA ASP A 679 27.10 -19.61 -39.28
C ASP A 679 27.09 -18.46 -38.26
N GLY A 680 28.23 -18.20 -37.61
CA GLY A 680 28.36 -17.09 -36.67
C GLY A 680 29.80 -16.84 -36.23
N CYS A 681 29.98 -15.82 -35.38
CA CYS A 681 31.26 -15.50 -34.75
C CYS A 681 31.26 -15.84 -33.26
N ILE A 682 32.40 -16.34 -32.78
CA ILE A 682 32.67 -16.61 -31.35
C ILE A 682 33.95 -15.89 -30.93
N ALA A 683 34.10 -15.69 -29.62
CA ALA A 683 35.35 -15.18 -29.07
C ALA A 683 36.49 -16.17 -29.33
N LYS A 684 37.68 -15.65 -29.58
CA LYS A 684 38.90 -16.46 -29.67
C LYS A 684 39.03 -17.35 -28.42
N PRO A 685 39.08 -18.68 -28.57
CA PRO A 685 39.20 -19.56 -27.43
C PRO A 685 40.58 -19.42 -26.76
N SER A 686 40.64 -19.80 -25.48
CA SER A 686 41.89 -19.89 -24.72
C SER A 686 42.69 -21.16 -25.04
N SER A 687 42.08 -22.14 -25.70
CA SER A 687 42.71 -23.41 -26.13
C SER A 687 42.23 -23.81 -27.53
N CYS A 688 43.11 -24.43 -28.31
CA CYS A 688 42.82 -24.92 -29.65
C CYS A 688 41.92 -26.17 -29.68
N SER A 689 41.76 -26.85 -28.54
CA SER A 689 41.02 -28.12 -28.43
C SER A 689 39.52 -28.03 -28.74
N SER A 690 38.93 -26.83 -28.71
CA SER A 690 37.52 -26.60 -29.03
C SER A 690 37.26 -26.23 -30.49
N LEU A 691 38.30 -26.13 -31.32
CA LEU A 691 38.19 -25.77 -32.73
C LEU A 691 38.12 -27.02 -33.61
N VAL A 692 37.48 -26.89 -34.77
CA VAL A 692 37.58 -27.87 -35.86
C VAL A 692 38.72 -27.49 -36.82
N SER A 693 39.19 -28.45 -37.62
CA SER A 693 40.33 -28.26 -38.54
C SER A 693 40.14 -27.09 -39.52
N SER A 694 38.93 -26.83 -40.00
CA SER A 694 38.64 -25.70 -40.91
C SER A 694 38.89 -24.32 -40.30
N ASN A 695 38.82 -24.23 -38.96
CA ASN A 695 38.98 -22.98 -38.20
C ASN A 695 40.35 -22.91 -37.50
N CYS A 696 41.26 -23.85 -37.78
CA CYS A 696 42.63 -23.90 -37.27
C CYS A 696 43.58 -23.09 -38.16
N ARG A 697 43.75 -21.80 -37.87
CA ARG A 697 44.65 -20.89 -38.61
C ARG A 697 45.43 -19.96 -37.68
N ASP A 698 46.43 -19.27 -38.20
CA ASP A 698 47.15 -18.22 -37.48
C ASP A 698 46.17 -17.17 -36.91
N GLY A 699 46.38 -16.76 -35.67
CA GLY A 699 45.53 -15.81 -34.95
C GLY A 699 44.16 -16.36 -34.48
N SER A 700 43.95 -17.68 -34.52
CA SER A 700 42.68 -18.31 -34.08
C SER A 700 42.53 -18.44 -32.56
N LYS A 701 43.59 -18.17 -31.79
CA LYS A 701 43.60 -18.24 -30.33
C LYS A 701 43.78 -16.84 -29.73
N ALA A 702 43.30 -16.64 -28.50
CA ALA A 702 43.41 -15.34 -27.82
C ALA A 702 44.87 -14.91 -27.60
N SER A 703 45.79 -15.87 -27.48
CA SER A 703 47.24 -15.67 -27.39
C SER A 703 47.98 -16.87 -27.98
N GLY A 704 48.74 -16.64 -29.06
CA GLY A 704 49.45 -17.66 -29.85
C GLY A 704 48.64 -18.24 -31.01
N ASP A 705 49.19 -19.28 -31.66
CA ASP A 705 48.59 -19.93 -32.82
C ASP A 705 48.18 -21.39 -32.54
N CYS A 706 47.23 -21.87 -33.34
CA CYS A 706 46.73 -23.24 -33.30
C CYS A 706 47.32 -24.05 -34.46
N TYR A 707 47.80 -25.26 -34.18
CA TYR A 707 48.35 -26.16 -35.19
C TYR A 707 47.58 -27.48 -35.26
N TRP A 708 47.33 -27.95 -36.48
CA TRP A 708 46.71 -29.24 -36.75
C TRP A 708 47.78 -30.28 -37.08
N ASN A 709 47.92 -31.32 -36.25
CA ASN A 709 48.94 -32.35 -36.44
C ASN A 709 48.46 -33.59 -37.24
N GLY A 710 47.26 -33.55 -37.82
CA GLY A 710 46.65 -34.68 -38.56
C GLY A 710 45.69 -35.54 -37.73
N VAL A 711 45.68 -35.43 -36.40
CA VAL A 711 44.80 -36.22 -35.50
C VAL A 711 44.05 -35.34 -34.49
N VAL A 712 44.73 -34.34 -33.90
CA VAL A 712 44.17 -33.41 -32.91
C VAL A 712 44.76 -32.00 -33.06
N LEU A 713 44.01 -30.99 -32.63
CA LEU A 713 44.49 -29.60 -32.54
C LEU A 713 45.33 -29.41 -31.28
N ILE A 714 46.56 -28.93 -31.45
CA ILE A 714 47.50 -28.70 -30.34
C ILE A 714 47.94 -27.24 -30.27
N ASN A 715 48.21 -26.77 -29.06
CA ASN A 715 48.83 -25.47 -28.83
C ASN A 715 50.29 -25.54 -29.30
N LEU A 716 50.81 -24.48 -29.93
CA LEU A 716 52.20 -24.43 -30.42
C LEU A 716 53.26 -24.77 -29.33
N VAL A 717 52.93 -24.51 -28.05
CA VAL A 717 53.80 -24.79 -26.88
C VAL A 717 53.97 -26.29 -26.60
N GLN A 718 53.15 -27.18 -27.18
CA GLN A 718 53.25 -28.63 -26.99
C GLN A 718 54.16 -29.35 -28.00
N ILE A 719 54.82 -28.63 -28.92
CA ILE A 719 55.70 -29.21 -29.96
C ILE A 719 57.19 -29.19 -29.54
N LEU A 720 57.51 -29.06 -28.26
CA LEU A 720 58.87 -29.31 -27.77
C LEU A 720 59.00 -30.74 -27.26
N PRO A 721 59.62 -31.67 -28.01
CA PRO A 721 60.20 -32.84 -27.39
C PRO A 721 61.49 -32.43 -26.66
N GLN A 722 61.77 -33.13 -25.56
CA GLN A 722 63.06 -33.17 -24.85
C GLN A 722 64.27 -33.27 -25.82
N PRO A 723 65.48 -32.83 -25.41
CA PRO A 723 66.56 -32.55 -26.34
C PRO A 723 67.16 -33.85 -26.88
N LEU A 724 67.01 -34.10 -28.18
CA LEU A 724 67.88 -35.02 -28.92
C LEU A 724 68.36 -34.30 -30.18
N THR A 725 69.65 -33.97 -30.13
CA THR A 725 70.57 -33.81 -31.24
C THR A 725 70.13 -34.55 -32.50
N THR A 726 69.90 -33.83 -33.60
CA THR A 726 70.61 -33.98 -34.90
C THR A 726 69.93 -33.12 -35.96
N VAL A 727 70.75 -32.29 -36.58
CA VAL A 727 70.46 -31.45 -37.74
C VAL A 727 70.05 -32.30 -38.94
N ILE A 728 68.87 -32.05 -39.52
CA ILE A 728 68.65 -32.25 -40.96
C ILE A 728 67.95 -31.03 -41.53
N ILE A 729 68.70 -30.34 -42.38
CA ILE A 729 68.28 -29.26 -43.26
C ILE A 729 67.39 -29.86 -44.35
N LEU A 730 66.22 -29.28 -44.58
CA LEU A 730 65.58 -29.27 -45.90
C LEU A 730 64.90 -27.92 -46.12
N HIS A 731 65.50 -27.14 -47.02
CA HIS A 731 65.00 -25.86 -47.51
C HIS A 731 63.92 -26.06 -48.58
N SER A 732 62.92 -25.17 -48.53
CA SER A 732 62.20 -24.53 -49.65
C SER A 732 60.95 -25.17 -50.29
N ILE A 733 59.80 -24.53 -50.00
CA ILE A 733 58.90 -23.79 -50.94
C ILE A 733 58.41 -24.54 -52.20
N ASN A 734 57.11 -24.83 -52.35
CA ASN A 734 56.11 -23.97 -53.05
C ASN A 734 54.73 -24.65 -53.29
N ALA A 735 53.67 -23.84 -53.14
CA ALA A 735 52.37 -23.80 -53.84
C ALA A 735 51.58 -25.09 -54.22
N LYS A 736 50.41 -25.28 -53.59
CA LYS A 736 49.09 -25.10 -54.23
C LYS A 736 47.96 -25.07 -53.21
#